data_AF-A0A1V9ZID4-F1
#
_entry.id   AF-A0A1V9ZID4-F1
#
_cell.length_a   1.000
_cell.length_b   1.000
_cell.length_c   1.000
_cell.angle_alpha   90.00
_cell.angle_beta   90.00
_cell.angle_gamma   90.00
#
_symmetry.space_group_name_H-M   'P 1'
#
loop_
_entity.id
_entity.type
_entity.pdbx_description
1 polymer ?
#
loop_
_entity_poly.entity_id
_entity_poly.type
_entity_poly.pdbx_seq_one_letter_code
_entity_poly.pdbx_strand_id
1 'polypeptide(L)'
;MKVLGLVATAALAADAYKTLPFDGWYQCNMQSIGTGAHYRAAHMSAKSNLPFLQLAVEPDDHGRRLDATSGYECGQFMIPLCHEEVCTDSRNQTIEVFVKRKLANPDKVKIGTEKLLWVLQGGPGDSSTAMETLMANLYYEMNETVTLYTMDHRGTGRSSRLECDAAASMTSGSPGGVSITSQEYPDCIRDILFKVQNHTEAFSVTSAAYDIKSIIESAQASKEVYVYALSYGTYLVERLMQLQSPEIKGYIVDSIVAQSASSFESMSTFSNWDRDVAIVGNRFLDMCQADAYCGAKFGGRNVTEVAWETYATLDREYGTGANACADLMMQVGGEPSQTLRSLFGSMLMNQMYREMIPPLLFRFHRCAPKDVVVLQSFIDIYIRAEGRWAAKSNEEDETLYYSEMLYGLIVYSEMWEIPTPSRAELKKVFDAGLMGGATYALVEQYCTFTGSKDPNCAEFQLPASPPFTYARDQYWNKTATVPKGATALLMAGGLDPQTRRGYARDENRTMGGPHRLIEFPTAAHCTTFTTRTRAGGNTCGVKILASYVVGGGNLDAIDTSCMADLIPLSFTGAGAGWLRYFGVTDPFEDDSAAGVFASVASGATTNDDLGLSTAASVGIAAAAIAVGAVALVLAVHSTRSSKTTTTTAVTVTTTAETDDELATPPERQEQVALPRSEDTVAIV
;
A
#
# COMPACT_ATOMS: atom_id res chain seq x y z
N MET A 1 14.38 -69.55 15.39
CA MET A 1 13.87 -69.10 14.08
C MET A 1 12.41 -68.68 14.23
N LYS A 2 12.16 -67.36 14.31
CA LYS A 2 10.82 -66.78 14.17
C LYS A 2 11.01 -65.50 13.34
N VAL A 3 10.48 -65.50 12.14
CA VAL A 3 10.27 -64.31 11.32
C VAL A 3 8.78 -64.29 11.03
N LEU A 4 8.07 -63.34 11.62
CA LEU A 4 6.77 -62.89 11.14
C LEU A 4 6.91 -61.38 10.95
N GLY A 5 6.87 -60.94 9.68
CA GLY A 5 6.86 -59.54 9.32
C GLY A 5 5.52 -58.91 9.66
N LEU A 6 5.55 -57.77 10.35
CA LEU A 6 4.45 -56.82 10.34
C LEU A 6 4.64 -55.93 9.10
N VAL A 7 3.77 -56.10 8.11
CA VAL A 7 3.51 -55.07 7.12
C VAL A 7 2.59 -54.06 7.79
N ALA A 8 3.14 -52.92 8.22
CA ALA A 8 2.34 -51.78 8.63
C ALA A 8 1.82 -51.10 7.36
N THR A 9 0.57 -51.38 7.01
CA THR A 9 -0.18 -50.56 6.05
C THR A 9 -0.42 -49.20 6.69
N ALA A 10 0.24 -48.17 6.14
CA ALA A 10 -0.07 -46.78 6.45
C ALA A 10 -1.49 -46.46 5.98
N ALA A 11 -2.44 -46.44 6.91
CA ALA A 11 -3.74 -45.85 6.68
C ALA A 11 -3.55 -44.32 6.66
N LEU A 12 -3.66 -43.71 5.48
CA LEU A 12 -3.95 -42.29 5.37
C LEU A 12 -5.35 -42.12 5.98
N ALA A 13 -5.43 -41.57 7.19
CA ALA A 13 -6.68 -41.08 7.73
C ALA A 13 -7.13 -39.92 6.83
N ALA A 14 -8.08 -40.18 5.94
CA ALA A 14 -8.90 -39.14 5.37
C ALA A 14 -9.83 -38.67 6.48
N ASP A 15 -9.38 -37.72 7.30
CA ASP A 15 -10.30 -36.97 8.14
C ASP A 15 -11.26 -36.25 7.20
N ALA A 16 -12.53 -36.65 7.21
CA ALA A 16 -13.54 -35.98 6.43
C ALA A 16 -13.70 -34.56 6.98
N TYR A 17 -13.24 -33.57 6.22
CA TYR A 17 -13.41 -32.16 6.59
C TYR A 17 -14.89 -31.83 6.81
N LYS A 18 -15.15 -31.03 7.85
CA LYS A 18 -16.51 -30.56 8.16
C LYS A 18 -17.01 -29.67 7.03
N THR A 19 -18.16 -30.00 6.45
CA THR A 19 -18.82 -29.14 5.46
C THR A 19 -19.32 -27.86 6.13
N LEU A 20 -18.96 -26.71 5.55
CA LEU A 20 -19.45 -25.41 5.98
C LEU A 20 -20.80 -25.11 5.29
N PRO A 21 -21.79 -24.52 5.99
CA PRO A 21 -22.97 -23.99 5.34
C PRO A 21 -22.59 -22.89 4.36
N PHE A 22 -23.17 -22.95 3.16
CA PHE A 22 -22.92 -22.04 2.05
C PHE A 22 -24.25 -21.71 1.36
N ASP A 23 -24.50 -20.43 1.10
CA ASP A 23 -25.75 -19.94 0.51
C ASP A 23 -25.91 -20.25 -1.00
N GLY A 24 -24.81 -20.65 -1.66
CA GLY A 24 -24.77 -21.00 -3.07
C GLY A 24 -24.13 -19.90 -3.92
N TRP A 25 -23.67 -20.28 -5.11
CA TRP A 25 -23.07 -19.33 -6.04
C TRP A 25 -24.17 -18.58 -6.81
N TYR A 26 -24.12 -17.24 -6.78
CA TYR A 26 -24.93 -16.37 -7.63
C TYR A 26 -24.05 -15.50 -8.52
N GLN A 27 -24.56 -15.13 -9.69
CA GLN A 27 -23.81 -14.27 -10.63
C GLN A 27 -23.66 -12.87 -10.05
N CYS A 28 -22.45 -12.32 -10.15
CA CYS A 28 -22.14 -10.97 -9.71
C CYS A 28 -21.22 -10.25 -10.70
N ASN A 29 -21.12 -8.93 -10.57
CA ASN A 29 -20.24 -8.13 -11.41
C ASN A 29 -18.77 -8.32 -11.00
N MET A 30 -17.86 -8.16 -11.97
CA MET A 30 -16.42 -8.11 -11.68
C MET A 30 -16.15 -7.05 -10.60
N GLN A 31 -16.64 -5.83 -10.83
CA GLN A 31 -16.47 -4.70 -9.91
C GLN A 31 -17.67 -4.56 -8.97
N SER A 32 -17.40 -4.59 -7.68
CA SER A 32 -18.43 -4.41 -6.64
C SER A 32 -18.69 -2.94 -6.33
N ILE A 33 -17.71 -2.07 -6.57
CA ILE A 33 -17.89 -0.62 -6.59
C ILE A 33 -17.73 -0.16 -8.04
N GLY A 34 -18.65 0.67 -8.54
CA GLY A 34 -18.54 1.24 -9.88
C GLY A 34 -17.16 1.88 -10.09
N THR A 35 -16.63 1.82 -11.31
CA THR A 35 -15.29 2.29 -11.72
C THR A 35 -14.87 3.70 -11.25
N GLY A 36 -15.80 4.48 -10.71
CA GLY A 36 -15.56 5.84 -10.21
C GLY A 36 -14.87 5.94 -8.85
N ALA A 37 -14.82 4.88 -8.03
CA ALA A 37 -14.24 4.95 -6.66
C ALA A 37 -12.78 4.46 -6.62
N HIS A 38 -12.52 3.21 -7.02
CA HIS A 38 -11.17 2.61 -6.90
C HIS A 38 -10.08 3.21 -7.78
N TYR A 39 -10.46 3.99 -8.81
CA TYR A 39 -9.52 4.62 -9.73
C TYR A 39 -9.38 6.14 -9.56
N ARG A 40 -9.96 6.76 -8.52
CA ARG A 40 -9.70 8.20 -8.27
C ARG A 40 -8.26 8.48 -7.85
N ALA A 41 -7.57 7.50 -7.26
CA ALA A 41 -6.13 7.56 -7.01
C ALA A 41 -5.28 7.57 -8.31
N ALA A 42 -5.85 7.19 -9.46
CA ALA A 42 -5.21 7.23 -10.77
C ALA A 42 -6.23 7.29 -11.92
N HIS A 43 -6.87 8.44 -12.18
CA HIS A 43 -7.09 8.99 -13.54
C HIS A 43 -7.87 10.31 -13.54
N MET A 44 -7.54 11.12 -14.56
CA MET A 44 -8.14 12.40 -14.94
C MET A 44 -9.66 12.33 -15.09
N SER A 45 -10.31 13.41 -14.65
CA SER A 45 -11.75 13.68 -14.78
C SER A 45 -12.31 13.35 -16.17
N ALA A 46 -13.39 12.56 -16.17
CA ALA A 46 -14.19 12.21 -17.33
C ALA A 46 -15.00 13.41 -17.85
N LYS A 47 -14.33 14.38 -18.47
CA LYS A 47 -14.92 15.33 -19.43
C LYS A 47 -13.87 15.78 -20.45
N SER A 48 -13.51 14.91 -21.38
CA SER A 48 -12.82 15.34 -22.61
C SER A 48 -13.44 14.67 -23.82
N ASN A 49 -14.05 15.46 -24.69
CA ASN A 49 -14.54 15.05 -26.00
C ASN A 49 -13.35 14.97 -26.97
N LEU A 50 -12.52 13.94 -26.85
CA LEU A 50 -11.48 13.63 -27.83
C LEU A 50 -11.84 12.32 -28.58
N PRO A 51 -11.61 12.27 -29.90
CA PRO A 51 -12.08 11.18 -30.73
C PRO A 51 -11.33 9.88 -30.38
N PHE A 52 -12.09 8.81 -30.16
CA PHE A 52 -11.58 7.44 -30.02
C PHE A 52 -10.68 7.11 -31.22
N LEU A 53 -9.37 7.02 -30.98
CA LEU A 53 -8.47 6.37 -31.93
C LEU A 53 -8.66 4.86 -31.75
N GLN A 54 -9.39 4.23 -32.66
CA GLN A 54 -9.46 2.77 -32.77
C GLN A 54 -8.06 2.25 -33.07
N LEU A 55 -7.34 1.82 -32.02
CA LEU A 55 -6.30 0.82 -32.16
C LEU A 55 -6.96 -0.40 -32.79
N ALA A 56 -6.41 -0.90 -33.89
CA ALA A 56 -6.83 -2.17 -34.46
C ALA A 56 -6.58 -3.27 -33.41
N VAL A 57 -7.64 -3.65 -32.71
CA VAL A 57 -7.65 -4.77 -31.78
C VAL A 57 -7.82 -6.02 -32.63
N GLU A 58 -6.90 -6.96 -32.48
CA GLU A 58 -7.04 -8.31 -33.03
C GLU A 58 -8.38 -8.90 -32.54
N PRO A 59 -9.22 -9.49 -33.39
CA PRO A 59 -10.55 -9.99 -33.00
C PRO A 59 -10.54 -10.94 -31.79
N ASP A 60 -9.43 -11.64 -31.56
CA ASP A 60 -9.24 -12.59 -30.46
C ASP A 60 -9.01 -11.91 -29.08
N ASP A 61 -8.45 -10.69 -29.06
CA ASP A 61 -8.18 -9.92 -27.82
C ASP A 61 -9.47 -9.32 -27.24
N HIS A 62 -10.42 -8.94 -28.10
CA HIS A 62 -11.75 -8.49 -27.66
C HIS A 62 -12.55 -9.59 -26.97
N GLY A 63 -12.51 -10.83 -27.48
CA GLY A 63 -13.21 -11.98 -26.89
C GLY A 63 -12.64 -12.32 -25.50
N ARG A 64 -11.31 -12.41 -25.39
CA ARG A 64 -10.63 -12.67 -24.10
C ARG A 64 -10.88 -11.60 -23.05
N ARG A 65 -10.86 -10.32 -23.44
CA ARG A 65 -11.08 -9.21 -22.49
C ARG A 65 -12.52 -9.19 -21.94
N LEU A 66 -13.50 -9.57 -22.75
CA LEU A 66 -14.89 -9.72 -22.30
C LEU A 66 -15.03 -10.88 -21.31
N ASP A 67 -14.34 -12.00 -21.52
CA ASP A 67 -14.38 -13.13 -20.60
C ASP A 67 -13.72 -12.78 -19.25
N ALA A 68 -12.55 -12.14 -19.26
CA ALA A 68 -11.86 -11.71 -18.03
C ALA A 68 -12.68 -10.74 -17.16
N THR A 69 -13.70 -10.08 -17.71
CA THR A 69 -14.53 -9.08 -17.01
C THR A 69 -15.97 -9.54 -16.77
N SER A 70 -16.30 -10.79 -17.11
CA SER A 70 -17.64 -11.38 -16.95
C SER A 70 -17.56 -12.76 -16.27
N GLY A 71 -18.71 -13.37 -15.96
CA GLY A 71 -18.77 -14.72 -15.38
C GLY A 71 -18.18 -14.84 -13.97
N TYR A 72 -18.31 -13.78 -13.18
CA TYR A 72 -17.96 -13.80 -11.75
C TYR A 72 -19.13 -14.34 -10.94
N GLU A 73 -18.80 -15.12 -9.92
CA GLU A 73 -19.77 -15.69 -8.99
C GLU A 73 -19.43 -15.25 -7.57
N CYS A 74 -20.46 -14.97 -6.79
CA CYS A 74 -20.37 -14.56 -5.40
C CYS A 74 -21.18 -15.51 -4.53
N GLY A 75 -20.87 -15.54 -3.24
CA GLY A 75 -21.59 -16.31 -2.23
C GLY A 75 -21.12 -15.95 -0.83
N GLN A 76 -21.73 -16.56 0.17
CA GLN A 76 -21.43 -16.38 1.59
C GLN A 76 -21.33 -17.73 2.30
N PHE A 77 -20.22 -17.93 3.01
CA PHE A 77 -20.09 -19.02 3.96
C PHE A 77 -20.58 -18.57 5.34
N MET A 78 -21.31 -19.45 6.02
CA MET A 78 -21.63 -19.28 7.44
C MET A 78 -20.52 -19.92 8.27
N ILE A 79 -19.71 -19.09 8.91
CA ILE A 79 -18.56 -19.51 9.73
C ILE A 79 -18.93 -19.30 11.20
N PRO A 80 -18.48 -20.15 12.15
CA PRO A 80 -18.66 -19.84 13.56
C PRO A 80 -18.02 -18.49 13.92
N LEU A 81 -18.68 -17.74 14.80
CA LEU A 81 -18.11 -16.52 15.38
C LEU A 81 -16.77 -16.85 16.03
N CYS A 82 -16.75 -17.87 16.89
CA CYS A 82 -15.55 -18.40 17.52
C CYS A 82 -15.11 -19.72 16.87
N HIS A 83 -13.92 -19.74 16.29
CA HIS A 83 -13.23 -21.00 16.01
C HIS A 83 -12.84 -21.66 17.34
N GLU A 84 -13.01 -22.98 17.45
CA GLU A 84 -12.82 -23.73 18.71
C GLU A 84 -11.39 -23.60 19.26
N GLU A 85 -10.42 -23.36 18.38
CA GLU A 85 -9.01 -23.14 18.70
C GLU A 85 -8.71 -21.75 19.27
N VAL A 86 -9.63 -20.79 19.13
CA VAL A 86 -9.42 -19.38 19.49
C VAL A 86 -10.28 -18.97 20.68
N CYS A 87 -11.59 -19.25 20.64
CA CYS A 87 -12.51 -18.85 21.69
C CYS A 87 -13.72 -19.79 21.81
N THR A 88 -14.50 -19.59 22.89
CA THR A 88 -15.70 -20.39 23.16
C THR A 88 -16.92 -19.48 23.18
N ASP A 89 -17.78 -19.60 22.17
CA ASP A 89 -19.09 -18.94 22.14
C ASP A 89 -20.20 -19.91 22.57
N SER A 90 -20.74 -19.71 23.77
CA SER A 90 -21.83 -20.55 24.32
C SER A 90 -23.14 -20.49 23.51
N ARG A 91 -23.33 -19.48 22.65
CA ARG A 91 -24.52 -19.33 21.80
C ARG A 91 -24.35 -19.95 20.42
N ASN A 92 -23.17 -20.46 20.07
CA ASN A 92 -22.85 -21.02 18.76
C ASN A 92 -23.28 -20.09 17.60
N GLN A 93 -23.02 -18.79 17.75
CA GLN A 93 -23.32 -17.81 16.72
C GLN A 93 -22.45 -18.07 15.48
N THR A 94 -22.98 -17.67 14.33
CA THR A 94 -22.27 -17.69 13.06
C THR A 94 -22.20 -16.28 12.49
N ILE A 95 -21.15 -16.02 11.73
CA ILE A 95 -20.97 -14.83 10.92
C ILE A 95 -20.99 -15.19 9.45
N GLU A 96 -21.40 -14.24 8.62
CA GLU A 96 -21.33 -14.35 7.17
C GLU A 96 -19.95 -13.91 6.69
N VAL A 97 -19.34 -14.74 5.83
CA VAL A 97 -18.08 -14.45 5.13
C VAL A 97 -18.31 -14.52 3.63
N PHE A 98 -18.25 -13.35 2.99
CA PHE A 98 -18.37 -13.15 1.55
C PHE A 98 -17.17 -13.71 0.79
N VAL A 99 -17.45 -14.43 -0.29
CA VAL A 99 -16.48 -14.94 -1.25
C VAL A 99 -16.89 -14.56 -2.67
N LYS A 100 -15.89 -14.31 -3.52
CA LYS A 100 -16.05 -14.10 -4.96
C LYS A 100 -15.09 -15.01 -5.71
N ARG A 101 -15.53 -15.54 -6.85
CA ARG A 101 -14.69 -16.35 -7.74
C ARG A 101 -14.88 -16.04 -9.22
N LYS A 102 -13.84 -16.36 -9.99
CA LYS A 102 -13.87 -16.47 -11.45
C LYS A 102 -13.36 -17.86 -11.82
N LEU A 103 -14.22 -18.67 -12.42
CA LEU A 103 -13.88 -20.04 -12.82
C LEU A 103 -12.87 -20.05 -13.96
N ALA A 104 -11.93 -21.00 -13.90
CA ALA A 104 -11.07 -21.33 -15.03
C ALA A 104 -11.92 -21.74 -16.23
N ASN A 105 -11.39 -21.52 -17.43
CA ASN A 105 -12.01 -21.99 -18.65
C ASN A 105 -11.96 -23.54 -18.71
N PRO A 106 -13.11 -24.23 -18.67
CA PRO A 106 -13.14 -25.70 -18.61
C PRO A 106 -12.53 -26.36 -19.85
N ASP A 107 -12.50 -25.68 -21.00
CA ASP A 107 -11.90 -26.22 -22.22
C ASP A 107 -10.36 -26.22 -22.18
N LYS A 108 -9.78 -25.45 -21.26
CA LYS A 108 -8.32 -25.31 -21.08
C LYS A 108 -7.78 -26.07 -19.87
N VAL A 109 -8.66 -26.63 -19.02
CA VAL A 109 -8.29 -27.31 -17.79
C VAL A 109 -8.57 -28.80 -17.90
N LYS A 110 -7.55 -29.61 -17.60
CA LYS A 110 -7.72 -31.05 -17.48
C LYS A 110 -8.37 -31.38 -16.14
N ILE A 111 -9.40 -32.23 -16.18
CA ILE A 111 -10.08 -32.73 -14.97
C ILE A 111 -9.06 -33.41 -14.05
N GLY A 112 -9.09 -33.06 -12.76
CA GLY A 112 -8.20 -33.57 -11.73
C GLY A 112 -6.85 -32.86 -11.63
N THR A 113 -6.63 -31.78 -12.40
CA THR A 113 -5.44 -30.92 -12.30
C THR A 113 -5.81 -29.45 -12.06
N GLU A 114 -6.97 -29.22 -11.45
CA GLU A 114 -7.50 -27.89 -11.22
C GLU A 114 -6.62 -27.11 -10.24
N LYS A 115 -6.23 -25.89 -10.66
CA LYS A 115 -5.49 -24.94 -9.84
C LYS A 115 -6.38 -23.81 -9.37
N LEU A 116 -6.25 -23.45 -8.10
CA LEU A 116 -6.97 -22.35 -7.48
C LEU A 116 -5.97 -21.34 -6.93
N LEU A 117 -6.25 -20.06 -7.15
CA LEU A 117 -5.49 -18.96 -6.54
C LEU A 117 -6.45 -18.05 -5.77
N TRP A 118 -6.27 -18.00 -4.45
CA TRP A 118 -6.86 -16.98 -3.60
C TRP A 118 -6.00 -15.73 -3.65
N VAL A 119 -6.63 -14.57 -3.87
CA VAL A 119 -5.99 -13.25 -3.79
C VAL A 119 -6.63 -12.46 -2.66
N LEU A 120 -5.86 -12.12 -1.64
CA LEU A 120 -6.37 -11.51 -0.41
C LEU A 120 -5.86 -10.07 -0.27
N GLN A 121 -6.77 -9.21 0.16
CA GLN A 121 -6.51 -7.80 0.40
C GLN A 121 -5.71 -7.57 1.69
N GLY A 122 -4.98 -6.47 1.71
CA GLY A 122 -4.36 -5.91 2.92
C GLY A 122 -5.28 -4.98 3.72
N GLY A 123 -4.72 -3.84 4.17
CA GLY A 123 -5.36 -2.93 5.11
C GLY A 123 -4.57 -2.86 6.42
N PRO A 124 -5.04 -3.44 7.56
CA PRO A 124 -6.26 -4.23 7.72
C PRO A 124 -7.56 -3.42 7.53
N GLY A 125 -8.71 -4.09 7.53
CA GLY A 125 -10.01 -3.41 7.45
C GLY A 125 -10.56 -3.21 6.04
N ASP A 126 -9.74 -3.31 5.00
CA ASP A 126 -10.17 -3.22 3.61
C ASP A 126 -10.90 -4.48 3.13
N SER A 127 -11.97 -4.31 2.36
CA SER A 127 -12.59 -5.39 1.57
C SER A 127 -11.73 -5.82 0.37
N SER A 128 -12.04 -6.98 -0.20
CA SER A 128 -11.42 -7.53 -1.42
C SER A 128 -11.61 -6.73 -2.72
N THR A 129 -12.26 -5.58 -2.71
CA THR A 129 -12.62 -4.85 -3.93
C THR A 129 -11.41 -4.47 -4.81
N ALA A 130 -10.28 -4.09 -4.20
CA ALA A 130 -9.05 -3.83 -4.95
C ALA A 130 -8.48 -5.10 -5.62
N MET A 131 -8.78 -6.29 -5.10
CA MET A 131 -8.34 -7.57 -5.66
C MET A 131 -9.10 -7.94 -6.93
N GLU A 132 -10.28 -7.39 -7.17
CA GLU A 132 -11.14 -7.75 -8.31
C GLU A 132 -10.47 -7.44 -9.65
N THR A 133 -9.77 -6.30 -9.74
CA THR A 133 -8.98 -5.95 -10.93
C THR A 133 -7.75 -6.85 -11.07
N LEU A 134 -7.11 -7.20 -9.95
CA LEU A 134 -5.98 -8.13 -9.95
C LEU A 134 -6.43 -9.53 -10.42
N MET A 135 -7.63 -9.99 -10.04
CA MET A 135 -8.21 -11.23 -10.54
C MET A 135 -8.32 -11.20 -12.06
N ALA A 136 -8.89 -10.15 -12.66
CA ALA A 136 -9.02 -10.06 -14.12
C ALA A 136 -7.64 -10.12 -14.82
N ASN A 137 -6.65 -9.39 -14.29
CA ASN A 137 -5.28 -9.38 -14.82
C ASN A 137 -4.63 -10.76 -14.74
N LEU A 138 -4.78 -11.45 -13.62
CA LEU A 138 -4.26 -12.80 -13.38
C LEU A 138 -4.97 -13.86 -14.21
N TYR A 139 -6.27 -13.72 -14.43
CA TYR A 139 -7.05 -14.63 -15.28
C TYR A 139 -6.49 -14.63 -16.69
N TYR A 140 -6.22 -13.44 -17.22
CA TYR A 140 -5.60 -13.27 -18.54
C TYR A 140 -4.15 -13.78 -18.55
N GLU A 141 -3.33 -13.39 -17.56
CA GLU A 141 -1.91 -13.77 -17.51
C GLU A 141 -1.69 -15.28 -17.41
N MET A 142 -2.57 -15.98 -16.69
CA MET A 142 -2.53 -17.45 -16.56
C MET A 142 -3.30 -18.17 -17.66
N ASN A 143 -3.63 -17.49 -18.77
CA ASN A 143 -4.32 -18.05 -19.92
C ASN A 143 -5.62 -18.79 -19.55
N GLU A 144 -6.35 -18.25 -18.56
CA GLU A 144 -7.66 -18.74 -18.09
C GLU A 144 -7.62 -20.16 -17.49
N THR A 145 -6.44 -20.72 -17.17
CA THR A 145 -6.32 -22.11 -16.68
C THR A 145 -6.42 -22.25 -15.16
N VAL A 146 -6.57 -21.14 -14.44
CA VAL A 146 -6.58 -21.09 -12.98
C VAL A 146 -7.88 -20.44 -12.50
N THR A 147 -8.55 -21.08 -11.55
CA THR A 147 -9.74 -20.51 -10.91
C THR A 147 -9.29 -19.51 -9.85
N LEU A 148 -9.85 -18.32 -9.87
CA LEU A 148 -9.49 -17.24 -8.96
C LEU A 148 -10.54 -17.09 -7.88
N TYR A 149 -10.09 -16.85 -6.65
CA TYR A 149 -10.93 -16.58 -5.49
C TYR A 149 -10.46 -15.31 -4.79
N THR A 150 -11.39 -14.60 -4.17
CA THR A 150 -11.11 -13.58 -3.17
C THR A 150 -12.21 -13.58 -2.11
N MET A 151 -11.97 -12.91 -0.99
CA MET A 151 -12.95 -12.77 0.09
C MET A 151 -12.75 -11.46 0.84
N ASP A 152 -13.84 -10.94 1.37
CA ASP A 152 -13.77 -10.00 2.47
C ASP A 152 -13.53 -10.85 3.72
N HIS A 153 -12.44 -10.65 4.45
CA HIS A 153 -12.23 -11.41 5.67
C HIS A 153 -13.16 -10.91 6.78
N ARG A 154 -13.42 -11.76 7.80
CA ARG A 154 -14.33 -11.43 8.90
C ARG A 154 -14.11 -10.01 9.44
N GLY A 155 -15.19 -9.24 9.55
CA GLY A 155 -15.16 -7.87 10.05
C GLY A 155 -14.94 -6.78 8.98
N THR A 156 -14.75 -7.15 7.71
CA THR A 156 -14.55 -6.20 6.58
C THR A 156 -15.70 -6.26 5.58
N GLY A 157 -15.94 -5.15 4.88
CA GLY A 157 -16.87 -5.05 3.75
C GLY A 157 -18.17 -5.84 3.90
N ARG A 158 -18.35 -6.87 3.07
CA ARG A 158 -19.55 -7.73 3.00
C ARG A 158 -19.51 -8.92 3.95
N SER A 159 -18.51 -9.01 4.82
CA SER A 159 -18.28 -10.13 5.74
C SER A 159 -18.46 -9.70 7.18
N SER A 160 -19.71 -9.49 7.58
CA SER A 160 -20.07 -9.17 8.97
C SER A 160 -19.24 -8.00 9.52
N ARG A 161 -19.22 -6.89 8.78
CA ARG A 161 -18.41 -5.70 9.08
C ARG A 161 -18.66 -5.19 10.49
N LEU A 162 -17.61 -4.73 11.16
CA LEU A 162 -17.71 -4.16 12.49
C LEU A 162 -18.27 -2.74 12.42
N GLU A 163 -19.58 -2.62 12.58
CA GLU A 163 -20.35 -1.37 12.48
C GLU A 163 -20.96 -0.94 13.82
N CYS A 164 -21.11 0.37 14.00
CA CYS A 164 -21.63 0.99 15.23
C CYS A 164 -23.15 1.31 15.14
N ASP A 165 -23.98 0.41 14.60
CA ASP A 165 -25.40 0.67 14.29
C ASP A 165 -26.22 1.26 15.46
N ALA A 166 -26.10 0.71 16.67
CA ALA A 166 -26.88 1.17 17.81
C ALA A 166 -26.37 2.51 18.34
N ALA A 167 -25.07 2.77 18.20
CA ALA A 167 -24.45 4.05 18.54
C ALA A 167 -24.66 5.12 17.46
N ALA A 168 -25.08 4.73 16.25
CA ALA A 168 -25.25 5.59 15.07
C ALA A 168 -24.00 6.44 14.72
N SER A 169 -22.80 5.99 15.12
CA SER A 169 -21.53 6.73 15.02
C SER A 169 -20.87 6.68 13.63
N MET A 170 -21.47 5.99 12.68
CA MET A 170 -20.99 5.87 11.29
C MET A 170 -22.08 6.30 10.31
N THR A 171 -22.83 7.34 10.67
CA THR A 171 -23.98 7.82 9.90
C THR A 171 -23.85 9.31 9.62
N SER A 172 -24.38 9.79 8.50
CA SER A 172 -24.29 11.22 8.14
C SER A 172 -24.82 12.19 9.20
N GLY A 173 -25.68 11.72 10.12
CA GLY A 173 -26.23 12.48 11.24
C GLY A 173 -25.37 12.49 12.51
N SER A 174 -24.27 11.75 12.55
CA SER A 174 -23.36 11.71 13.68
C SER A 174 -22.40 12.92 13.70
N PRO A 175 -21.83 13.32 14.84
CA PRO A 175 -20.81 14.36 14.91
C PRO A 175 -19.64 14.20 13.94
N GLY A 176 -19.18 12.97 13.71
CA GLY A 176 -18.14 12.64 12.73
C GLY A 176 -18.63 12.34 11.32
N GLY A 177 -19.96 12.35 11.11
CA GLY A 177 -20.59 11.87 9.89
C GLY A 177 -20.33 10.38 9.67
N VAL A 178 -19.83 10.03 8.49
CA VAL A 178 -19.46 8.63 8.18
C VAL A 178 -18.15 8.18 8.85
N SER A 179 -17.41 9.12 9.45
CA SER A 179 -16.21 8.84 10.24
C SER A 179 -16.53 8.84 11.74
N ILE A 180 -15.70 8.16 12.54
CA ILE A 180 -15.88 8.11 13.99
C ILE A 180 -14.92 9.11 14.67
N THR A 181 -15.46 9.98 15.52
CA THR A 181 -14.66 10.89 16.36
C THR A 181 -14.18 10.24 17.66
N SER A 182 -13.16 10.82 18.30
CA SER A 182 -12.68 10.42 19.65
C SER A 182 -13.80 10.31 20.68
N GLN A 183 -14.83 11.16 20.59
CA GLN A 183 -15.96 11.17 21.52
C GLN A 183 -17.01 10.09 21.20
N GLU A 184 -17.08 9.61 19.96
CA GLU A 184 -18.03 8.59 19.53
C GLU A 184 -17.52 7.16 19.73
N TYR A 185 -16.20 6.95 19.71
CA TYR A 185 -15.59 5.62 19.88
C TYR A 185 -16.07 4.84 21.11
N PRO A 186 -16.18 5.41 22.32
CA PRO A 186 -16.60 4.64 23.49
C PRO A 186 -17.99 4.00 23.34
N ASP A 187 -18.93 4.72 22.71
CA ASP A 187 -20.28 4.23 22.48
C ASP A 187 -20.31 3.20 21.36
N CYS A 188 -19.58 3.45 20.26
CA CYS A 188 -19.38 2.46 19.20
C CYS A 188 -18.76 1.15 19.72
N ILE A 189 -17.69 1.24 20.52
CA ILE A 189 -17.02 0.07 21.10
C ILE A 189 -17.99 -0.74 21.96
N ARG A 190 -18.82 -0.09 22.77
CA ARG A 190 -19.83 -0.77 23.59
C ARG A 190 -20.87 -1.49 22.73
N ASP A 191 -21.30 -0.88 21.63
CA ASP A 191 -22.21 -1.52 20.67
C ASP A 191 -21.58 -2.79 20.06
N ILE A 192 -20.36 -2.69 19.54
CA ILE A 192 -19.67 -3.83 18.93
C ILE A 192 -19.42 -4.93 19.97
N LEU A 193 -18.94 -4.60 21.16
CA LEU A 193 -18.73 -5.58 22.24
C LEU A 193 -20.03 -6.30 22.61
N PHE A 194 -21.17 -5.61 22.58
CA PHE A 194 -22.47 -6.25 22.77
C PHE A 194 -22.80 -7.23 21.63
N LYS A 195 -22.59 -6.83 20.37
CA LYS A 195 -22.84 -7.67 19.18
C LYS A 195 -21.98 -8.94 19.18
N VAL A 196 -20.71 -8.82 19.52
CA VAL A 196 -19.74 -9.94 19.51
C VAL A 196 -19.60 -10.63 20.86
N GLN A 197 -20.45 -10.30 21.83
CA GLN A 197 -20.43 -10.85 23.20
C GLN A 197 -19.11 -10.70 23.95
N ASN A 198 -18.36 -9.63 23.69
CA ASN A 198 -17.00 -9.40 24.17
C ASN A 198 -15.93 -10.36 23.61
N HIS A 199 -16.24 -11.19 22.60
CA HIS A 199 -15.24 -12.00 21.89
C HIS A 199 -14.50 -11.17 20.85
N THR A 200 -13.63 -10.25 21.28
CA THR A 200 -12.80 -9.47 20.36
C THR A 200 -11.82 -10.36 19.59
N GLU A 201 -11.37 -11.45 20.20
CA GLU A 201 -10.51 -12.48 19.60
C GLU A 201 -11.19 -13.22 18.44
N ALA A 202 -12.52 -13.20 18.36
CA ALA A 202 -13.26 -13.69 17.20
C ALA A 202 -12.92 -12.89 15.94
N PHE A 203 -12.41 -11.66 16.04
CA PHE A 203 -12.00 -10.84 14.88
C PHE A 203 -10.47 -10.67 14.81
N SER A 204 -9.71 -11.58 15.45
CA SER A 204 -8.25 -11.62 15.36
C SER A 204 -7.75 -12.08 13.98
N VAL A 205 -6.45 -11.84 13.72
CA VAL A 205 -5.76 -12.35 12.52
C VAL A 205 -5.84 -13.88 12.48
N THR A 206 -5.73 -14.55 13.63
CA THR A 206 -5.86 -16.02 13.74
C THR A 206 -7.24 -16.50 13.35
N SER A 207 -8.30 -15.84 13.85
CA SER A 207 -9.67 -16.18 13.48
C SER A 207 -9.93 -15.99 11.98
N ALA A 208 -9.41 -14.92 11.38
CA ALA A 208 -9.49 -14.71 9.93
C ALA A 208 -8.69 -15.77 9.13
N ALA A 209 -7.53 -16.21 9.63
CA ALA A 209 -6.76 -17.28 9.00
C ALA A 209 -7.49 -18.64 9.06
N TYR A 210 -8.18 -18.93 10.16
CA TYR A 210 -9.03 -20.12 10.25
C TYR A 210 -10.20 -20.09 9.28
N ASP A 211 -10.78 -18.94 8.94
CA ASP A 211 -11.82 -18.84 7.89
C ASP A 211 -11.31 -19.39 6.57
N ILE A 212 -10.15 -18.89 6.15
CA ILE A 212 -9.52 -19.27 4.89
C ILE A 212 -9.21 -20.77 4.90
N LYS A 213 -8.60 -21.26 5.99
CA LYS A 213 -8.29 -22.68 6.18
C LYS A 213 -9.55 -23.55 6.09
N SER A 214 -10.59 -23.23 6.86
CA SER A 214 -11.84 -24.00 6.89
C SER A 214 -12.56 -24.01 5.55
N ILE A 215 -12.58 -22.89 4.82
CA ILE A 215 -13.19 -22.82 3.49
C ILE A 215 -12.41 -23.67 2.49
N ILE A 216 -11.08 -23.55 2.46
CA ILE A 216 -10.23 -24.33 1.56
C ILE A 216 -10.39 -25.83 1.84
N GLU A 217 -10.29 -26.24 3.10
CA GLU A 217 -10.37 -27.64 3.49
C GLU A 217 -11.76 -28.25 3.25
N SER A 218 -12.83 -27.50 3.51
CA SER A 218 -14.20 -28.01 3.34
C SER A 218 -14.67 -28.06 1.88
N ALA A 219 -14.25 -27.12 1.03
CA ALA A 219 -14.83 -26.94 -0.31
C ALA A 219 -13.85 -27.18 -1.46
N GLN A 220 -12.55 -27.26 -1.18
CA GLN A 220 -11.49 -27.29 -2.18
C GLN A 220 -10.47 -28.40 -1.96
N ALA A 221 -10.74 -29.31 -1.02
CA ALA A 221 -9.95 -30.52 -0.83
C ALA A 221 -9.71 -31.24 -2.16
N SER A 222 -8.48 -31.71 -2.41
CA SER A 222 -7.99 -32.35 -3.65
C SER A 222 -7.60 -31.45 -4.83
N LYS A 223 -7.66 -30.12 -4.68
CA LYS A 223 -7.20 -29.18 -5.71
C LYS A 223 -5.81 -28.64 -5.37
N GLU A 224 -5.10 -28.10 -6.37
CA GLU A 224 -3.85 -27.38 -6.11
C GLU A 224 -4.16 -25.93 -5.72
N VAL A 225 -4.13 -25.63 -4.42
CA VAL A 225 -4.50 -24.31 -3.89
C VAL A 225 -3.26 -23.45 -3.62
N TYR A 226 -3.31 -22.22 -4.12
CA TYR A 226 -2.33 -21.16 -3.88
C TYR A 226 -3.01 -19.99 -3.18
N VAL A 227 -2.29 -19.33 -2.26
CA VAL A 227 -2.81 -18.17 -1.54
C VAL A 227 -1.83 -17.02 -1.66
N TYR A 228 -2.26 -15.98 -2.37
CA TYR A 228 -1.57 -14.71 -2.50
C TYR A 228 -2.19 -13.67 -1.59
N ALA A 229 -1.35 -12.82 -0.99
CA ALA A 229 -1.79 -11.61 -0.33
C ALA A 229 -0.78 -10.48 -0.44
N LEU A 230 -1.26 -9.26 -0.17
CA LEU A 230 -0.44 -8.06 -0.13
C LEU A 230 -0.57 -7.28 1.17
N SER A 231 0.46 -6.49 1.52
CA SER A 231 0.44 -5.58 2.68
C SER A 231 0.07 -6.33 3.98
N TYR A 232 -0.83 -5.83 4.83
CA TYR A 232 -1.36 -6.57 5.99
C TYR A 232 -1.82 -8.01 5.66
N GLY A 233 -2.33 -8.25 4.45
CA GLY A 233 -2.75 -9.57 4.01
C GLY A 233 -1.59 -10.58 4.02
N THR A 234 -0.33 -10.11 3.89
CA THR A 234 0.85 -10.96 4.07
C THR A 234 0.91 -11.53 5.49
N TYR A 235 0.71 -10.69 6.52
CA TYR A 235 0.65 -11.12 7.92
C TYR A 235 -0.47 -12.15 8.16
N LEU A 236 -1.63 -11.96 7.50
CA LEU A 236 -2.75 -12.91 7.54
C LEU A 236 -2.39 -14.25 6.86
N VAL A 237 -1.76 -14.22 5.70
CA VAL A 237 -1.36 -15.44 4.98
C VAL A 237 -0.21 -16.17 5.68
N GLU A 238 0.72 -15.44 6.30
CA GLU A 238 1.75 -16.03 7.14
C GLU A 238 1.14 -16.64 8.41
N ARG A 239 0.10 -16.02 9.00
CA ARG A 239 -0.70 -16.66 10.06
C ARG A 239 -1.35 -17.95 9.56
N LEU A 240 -1.92 -17.95 8.36
CA LEU A 240 -2.46 -19.16 7.72
C LEU A 240 -1.38 -20.24 7.47
N MET A 241 -0.14 -19.85 7.13
CA MET A 241 0.99 -20.77 7.03
C MET A 241 1.27 -21.43 8.39
N GLN A 242 1.24 -20.68 9.49
CA GLN A 242 1.44 -21.21 10.84
C GLN A 242 0.36 -22.20 11.26
N LEU A 243 -0.88 -22.04 10.78
CA LEU A 243 -2.00 -22.97 11.03
C LEU A 243 -1.87 -24.31 10.30
N GLN A 244 -1.00 -24.39 9.28
CA GLN A 244 -0.74 -25.56 8.44
C GLN A 244 -1.99 -26.17 7.78
N SER A 245 -2.09 -26.10 6.46
CA SER A 245 -3.10 -26.85 5.70
C SER A 245 -2.45 -27.74 4.66
N PRO A 246 -2.77 -29.05 4.60
CA PRO A 246 -2.21 -29.95 3.59
C PRO A 246 -2.73 -29.65 2.17
N GLU A 247 -3.84 -28.92 2.05
CA GLU A 247 -4.47 -28.55 0.78
C GLU A 247 -3.77 -27.38 0.08
N ILE A 248 -3.03 -26.54 0.83
CA ILE A 248 -2.32 -25.39 0.26
C ILE A 248 -0.93 -25.80 -0.22
N LYS A 249 -0.64 -25.55 -1.50
CA LYS A 249 0.62 -25.90 -2.17
C LYS A 249 1.57 -24.73 -2.36
N GLY A 250 1.08 -23.50 -2.28
CA GLY A 250 1.93 -22.33 -2.37
C GLY A 250 1.37 -21.11 -1.67
N TYR A 251 2.27 -20.37 -1.04
CA TYR A 251 1.95 -19.13 -0.35
C TYR A 251 2.73 -17.99 -1.01
N ILE A 252 2.06 -16.89 -1.31
CA ILE A 252 2.68 -15.73 -1.94
C ILE A 252 2.40 -14.48 -1.11
N VAL A 253 3.47 -13.79 -0.73
CA VAL A 253 3.39 -12.56 0.07
C VAL A 253 4.10 -11.43 -0.64
N ASP A 254 3.36 -10.36 -0.95
CA ASP A 254 3.83 -9.18 -1.70
C ASP A 254 3.77 -7.94 -0.81
N SER A 255 4.89 -7.25 -0.62
CA SER A 255 5.01 -6.14 0.34
C SER A 255 4.76 -6.61 1.78
N ILE A 256 5.81 -7.21 2.34
CA ILE A 256 5.75 -8.12 3.50
C ILE A 256 5.78 -7.38 4.83
N VAL A 257 4.82 -7.72 5.70
CA VAL A 257 4.85 -7.41 7.13
C VAL A 257 5.55 -8.57 7.84
N ALA A 258 6.79 -8.38 8.28
CA ALA A 258 7.54 -9.48 8.91
C ALA A 258 6.88 -9.94 10.21
N GLN A 259 6.78 -11.25 10.42
CA GLN A 259 6.05 -11.79 11.57
C GLN A 259 6.80 -11.69 12.88
N SER A 260 8.12 -11.56 12.81
CA SER A 260 8.97 -11.55 14.01
C SER A 260 10.10 -10.54 13.95
N ALA A 261 10.48 -10.08 15.12
CA ALA A 261 11.63 -9.22 15.34
C ALA A 261 12.20 -9.41 16.76
N SER A 262 13.46 -9.03 16.95
CA SER A 262 14.11 -9.09 18.25
C SER A 262 13.62 -8.04 19.23
N SER A 263 13.07 -6.93 18.73
CA SER A 263 12.53 -5.80 19.51
C SER A 263 11.45 -5.09 18.72
N PHE A 264 10.67 -4.22 19.37
CA PHE A 264 9.71 -3.37 18.67
C PHE A 264 10.39 -2.43 17.68
N GLU A 265 11.59 -1.92 17.98
CA GLU A 265 12.34 -1.03 17.07
C GLU A 265 12.59 -1.64 15.67
N SER A 266 12.76 -2.97 15.58
CA SER A 266 12.97 -3.66 14.31
C SER A 266 11.73 -4.40 13.79
N MET A 267 10.60 -4.31 14.49
CA MET A 267 9.35 -4.95 14.11
C MET A 267 8.58 -4.11 13.07
N SER A 268 7.82 -4.78 12.20
CA SER A 268 6.88 -4.14 11.26
C SER A 268 5.61 -3.64 11.95
N THR A 269 5.76 -2.76 12.94
CA THR A 269 4.64 -2.13 13.64
C THR A 269 4.29 -0.77 13.04
N PHE A 270 3.02 -0.38 13.14
CA PHE A 270 2.58 0.95 12.74
C PHE A 270 3.27 2.05 13.56
N SER A 271 3.69 1.80 14.81
CA SER A 271 4.47 2.76 15.60
C SER A 271 5.84 3.10 14.99
N ASN A 272 6.37 2.26 14.08
CA ASN A 272 7.61 2.52 13.34
C ASN A 272 7.41 3.17 11.98
N TRP A 273 6.17 3.41 11.56
CA TRP A 273 5.87 3.83 10.19
C TRP A 273 6.60 5.12 9.78
N ASP A 274 6.69 6.12 10.68
CA ASP A 274 7.45 7.35 10.40
C ASP A 274 8.96 7.07 10.19
N ARG A 275 9.52 6.11 10.92
CA ARG A 275 10.92 5.67 10.75
C ARG A 275 11.09 4.99 9.40
N ASP A 276 10.16 4.11 9.01
CA ASP A 276 10.21 3.39 7.74
C ASP A 276 10.09 4.34 6.54
N VAL A 277 9.15 5.28 6.58
CA VAL A 277 9.00 6.33 5.56
C VAL A 277 10.27 7.18 5.49
N ALA A 278 10.88 7.53 6.61
CA ALA A 278 12.11 8.30 6.64
C ALA A 278 13.29 7.56 5.97
N ILE A 279 13.47 6.27 6.28
CA ILE A 279 14.52 5.44 5.67
C ILE A 279 14.34 5.40 4.14
N VAL A 280 13.13 5.12 3.68
CA VAL A 280 12.84 5.02 2.24
C VAL A 280 12.90 6.38 1.55
N GLY A 281 12.49 7.44 2.23
CA GLY A 281 12.57 8.82 1.74
C GLY A 281 14.03 9.26 1.53
N ASN A 282 14.92 8.96 2.47
CA ASN A 282 16.35 9.22 2.30
C ASN A 282 16.91 8.45 1.11
N ARG A 283 16.61 7.14 1.01
CA ARG A 283 17.04 6.33 -0.14
C ARG A 283 16.55 6.89 -1.47
N PHE A 284 15.32 7.39 -1.53
CA PHE A 284 14.78 8.02 -2.73
C PHE A 284 15.54 9.31 -3.11
N LEU A 285 15.89 10.15 -2.13
CA LEU A 285 16.70 11.34 -2.37
C LEU A 285 18.14 10.99 -2.75
N ASP A 286 18.72 9.92 -2.22
CA ASP A 286 20.03 9.42 -2.64
C ASP A 286 20.01 8.97 -4.11
N MET A 287 18.91 8.35 -4.57
CA MET A 287 18.73 8.04 -5.99
C MET A 287 18.63 9.29 -6.86
N CYS A 288 17.97 10.37 -6.39
CA CYS A 288 18.01 11.66 -7.10
C CYS A 288 19.42 12.26 -7.10
N GLN A 289 20.14 12.21 -5.98
CA GLN A 289 21.50 12.72 -5.88
C GLN A 289 22.46 12.01 -6.86
N ALA A 290 22.30 10.69 -7.01
CA ALA A 290 23.10 9.88 -7.91
C ALA A 290 22.70 10.02 -9.40
N ASP A 291 21.45 10.43 -9.67
CA ASP A 291 20.99 10.69 -11.04
C ASP A 291 21.61 11.97 -11.60
N ALA A 292 22.20 11.88 -12.79
CA ALA A 292 22.94 12.99 -13.40
C ALA A 292 22.06 14.20 -13.71
N TYR A 293 20.77 14.00 -14.00
CA TYR A 293 19.84 15.09 -14.26
C TYR A 293 19.38 15.72 -12.95
N CYS A 294 18.86 14.92 -12.01
CA CYS A 294 18.32 15.41 -10.75
C CYS A 294 19.40 16.08 -9.89
N GLY A 295 20.54 15.42 -9.67
CA GLY A 295 21.65 15.98 -8.91
C GLY A 295 22.21 17.29 -9.49
N ALA A 296 22.22 17.44 -10.82
CA ALA A 296 22.65 18.68 -11.46
C ALA A 296 21.72 19.87 -11.18
N LYS A 297 20.41 19.64 -11.01
CA LYS A 297 19.45 20.70 -10.64
C LYS A 297 19.74 21.31 -9.27
N PHE A 298 20.33 20.54 -8.37
CA PHE A 298 20.74 21.03 -7.04
C PHE A 298 22.17 21.61 -7.02
N GLY A 299 22.78 21.85 -8.19
CA GLY A 299 24.12 22.43 -8.30
C GLY A 299 25.22 21.57 -7.69
N GLY A 300 25.01 20.23 -7.64
CA GLY A 300 25.93 19.29 -6.99
C GLY A 300 25.93 19.34 -5.46
N ARG A 301 25.04 20.14 -4.84
CA ARG A 301 24.82 20.12 -3.39
C ARG A 301 24.11 18.83 -2.99
N ASN A 302 24.33 18.40 -1.75
CA ASN A 302 23.63 17.25 -1.19
C ASN A 302 22.11 17.55 -1.12
N VAL A 303 21.30 16.76 -1.84
CA VAL A 303 19.84 16.96 -1.92
C VAL A 303 19.16 16.89 -0.54
N THR A 304 19.62 15.99 0.33
CA THR A 304 19.12 15.82 1.70
C THR A 304 19.41 17.07 2.54
N GLU A 305 20.60 17.66 2.42
CA GLU A 305 20.92 18.93 3.09
C GLU A 305 20.05 20.08 2.58
N VAL A 306 19.84 20.19 1.26
CA VAL A 306 18.94 21.18 0.67
C VAL A 306 17.51 21.03 1.20
N ALA A 307 17.02 19.80 1.40
CA ALA A 307 15.71 19.55 1.98
C ALA A 307 15.58 20.10 3.41
N TRP A 308 16.56 19.83 4.27
CA TRP A 308 16.58 20.35 5.64
C TRP A 308 16.68 21.87 5.70
N GLU A 309 17.52 22.48 4.87
CA GLU A 309 17.63 23.94 4.79
C GLU A 309 16.32 24.59 4.31
N THR A 310 15.63 23.94 3.37
CA THR A 310 14.35 24.39 2.86
C THR A 310 13.31 24.39 3.98
N TYR A 311 13.18 23.29 4.72
CA TYR A 311 12.30 23.22 5.89
C TYR A 311 12.60 24.30 6.93
N ALA A 312 13.86 24.44 7.33
CA ALA A 312 14.28 25.44 8.31
C ALA A 312 14.01 26.89 7.85
N THR A 313 14.16 27.16 6.55
CA THR A 313 13.90 28.49 5.97
C THR A 313 12.40 28.77 5.92
N LEU A 314 11.60 27.83 5.43
CA LEU A 314 10.15 28.00 5.33
C LEU A 314 9.52 28.18 6.71
N ASP A 315 9.90 27.37 7.71
CA ASP A 315 9.36 27.49 9.08
C ASP A 315 9.72 28.84 9.72
N ARG A 316 10.97 29.30 9.56
CA ARG A 316 11.43 30.59 10.10
C ARG A 316 10.68 31.78 9.50
N GLU A 317 10.33 31.70 8.22
CA GLU A 317 9.73 32.80 7.45
C GLU A 317 8.21 32.68 7.32
N TYR A 318 7.61 31.63 7.89
CA TYR A 318 6.19 31.33 7.82
C TYR A 318 5.31 32.44 8.41
N GLY A 319 4.42 33.02 7.60
CA GLY A 319 3.48 34.05 8.03
C GLY A 319 4.13 35.41 8.31
N THR A 320 5.40 35.60 7.94
CA THR A 320 6.13 36.84 8.17
C THR A 320 6.02 37.85 7.02
N GLY A 321 5.58 37.41 5.82
CA GLY A 321 5.61 38.21 4.60
C GLY A 321 6.99 38.23 3.90
N ALA A 322 8.01 37.59 4.48
CA ALA A 322 9.38 37.63 3.96
C ALA A 322 9.63 36.63 2.81
N ASN A 323 8.83 35.56 2.74
CA ASN A 323 9.00 34.47 1.78
C ASN A 323 7.64 34.01 1.26
N ALA A 324 7.37 34.29 -0.01
CA ALA A 324 6.09 34.00 -0.62
C ALA A 324 5.73 32.50 -0.66
N CYS A 325 6.73 31.60 -0.71
CA CYS A 325 6.49 30.15 -0.69
C CYS A 325 6.22 29.64 0.73
N ALA A 326 6.83 30.26 1.75
CA ALA A 326 6.46 30.00 3.15
C ALA A 326 5.03 30.48 3.40
N ASP A 327 4.70 31.70 3.00
CA ASP A 327 3.35 32.26 3.17
C ASP A 327 2.28 31.48 2.39
N LEU A 328 2.64 30.92 1.23
CA LEU A 328 1.78 30.02 0.46
C LEU A 328 1.32 28.81 1.29
N MET A 329 2.16 28.29 2.19
CA MET A 329 1.80 27.15 3.03
C MET A 329 0.68 27.45 4.04
N MET A 330 0.39 28.72 4.33
CA MET A 330 -0.77 29.11 5.18
C MET A 330 -2.10 28.67 4.57
N GLN A 331 -2.14 28.54 3.24
CA GLN A 331 -3.29 28.03 2.51
C GLN A 331 -3.55 26.54 2.69
N VAL A 332 -2.53 25.79 3.11
CA VAL A 332 -2.57 24.35 3.38
C VAL A 332 -2.76 24.11 4.88
N GLY A 333 -2.14 24.95 5.72
CA GLY A 333 -2.18 24.84 7.18
C GLY A 333 -1.01 24.03 7.73
N GLY A 334 -0.79 24.16 9.05
CA GLY A 334 0.36 23.58 9.75
C GLY A 334 1.67 24.37 9.53
N GLU A 335 2.72 24.01 10.27
CA GLU A 335 4.07 24.49 9.99
C GLU A 335 4.57 23.89 8.67
N PRO A 336 5.23 24.67 7.78
CA PRO A 336 5.68 24.19 6.48
C PRO A 336 6.42 22.86 6.50
N SER A 337 7.38 22.66 7.39
CA SER A 337 8.17 21.43 7.47
C SER A 337 7.32 20.21 7.84
N GLN A 338 6.37 20.37 8.76
CA GLN A 338 5.46 19.28 9.16
C GLN A 338 4.53 18.90 8.01
N THR A 339 3.99 19.90 7.33
CA THR A 339 3.07 19.72 6.20
C THR A 339 3.78 19.09 5.00
N LEU A 340 4.95 19.59 4.60
CA LEU A 340 5.71 19.04 3.49
C LEU A 340 6.21 17.62 3.76
N ARG A 341 6.62 17.33 4.99
CA ARG A 341 7.05 16.01 5.41
C ARG A 341 5.95 14.95 5.26
N SER A 342 4.73 15.28 5.70
CA SER A 342 3.57 14.40 5.52
C SER A 342 3.16 14.27 4.06
N LEU A 343 3.14 15.38 3.32
CA LEU A 343 2.83 15.40 1.89
C LEU A 343 3.81 14.54 1.09
N PHE A 344 5.12 14.73 1.28
CA PHE A 344 6.15 13.95 0.59
C PHE A 344 6.14 12.49 1.01
N GLY A 345 5.84 12.17 2.28
CA GLY A 345 5.63 10.79 2.73
C GLY A 345 4.49 10.10 1.97
N SER A 346 3.35 10.79 1.81
CA SER A 346 2.22 10.28 1.00
C SER A 346 2.57 10.15 -0.48
N MET A 347 3.27 11.14 -1.07
CA MET A 347 3.70 11.08 -2.47
C MET A 347 4.69 9.95 -2.73
N LEU A 348 5.60 9.68 -1.79
CA LEU A 348 6.63 8.63 -1.89
C LEU A 348 6.00 7.24 -2.09
N MET A 349 4.86 6.98 -1.46
CA MET A 349 4.09 5.73 -1.60
C MET A 349 3.57 5.52 -3.02
N ASN A 350 3.40 6.59 -3.80
CA ASN A 350 2.80 6.51 -5.12
C ASN A 350 3.86 6.60 -6.22
N GLN A 351 3.98 5.53 -7.02
CA GLN A 351 4.93 5.46 -8.14
C GLN A 351 4.77 6.58 -9.18
N MET A 352 3.60 7.20 -9.31
CA MET A 352 3.36 8.30 -10.25
C MET A 352 3.72 9.66 -9.65
N TYR A 353 3.51 9.87 -8.35
CA TYR A 353 3.65 11.19 -7.74
C TYR A 353 5.01 11.39 -7.07
N ARG A 354 5.70 10.33 -6.62
CA ARG A 354 7.01 10.46 -5.97
C ARG A 354 8.07 11.19 -6.82
N GLU A 355 8.00 11.05 -8.15
CA GLU A 355 8.91 11.74 -9.08
C GLU A 355 8.75 13.28 -9.04
N MET A 356 7.63 13.79 -8.49
CA MET A 356 7.38 15.22 -8.30
C MET A 356 8.01 15.78 -7.01
N ILE A 357 8.52 14.93 -6.11
CA ILE A 357 9.11 15.39 -4.85
C ILE A 357 10.37 16.25 -5.08
N PRO A 358 11.37 15.83 -5.87
CA PRO A 358 12.55 16.65 -6.11
C PRO A 358 12.28 18.01 -6.76
N PRO A 359 11.41 18.15 -7.80
CA PRO A 359 11.09 19.46 -8.33
C PRO A 359 10.31 20.32 -7.33
N LEU A 360 9.38 19.78 -6.54
CA LEU A 360 8.73 20.54 -5.47
C LEU A 360 9.76 21.08 -4.49
N LEU A 361 10.68 20.23 -4.02
CA LEU A 361 11.76 20.63 -3.13
C LEU A 361 12.62 21.75 -3.74
N PHE A 362 13.03 21.61 -5.00
CA PHE A 362 13.81 22.61 -5.72
C PHE A 362 13.08 23.97 -5.78
N ARG A 363 11.78 23.96 -6.09
CA ARG A 363 10.95 25.15 -6.20
C ARG A 363 10.75 25.85 -4.87
N PHE A 364 10.49 25.10 -3.80
CA PHE A 364 10.42 25.65 -2.44
C PHE A 364 11.75 26.25 -1.98
N HIS A 365 12.87 25.60 -2.30
CA HIS A 365 14.20 26.10 -1.95
C HIS A 365 14.54 27.41 -2.65
N ARG A 366 14.26 27.49 -3.95
CA ARG A 366 14.58 28.66 -4.78
C ARG A 366 13.63 29.83 -4.56
N CYS A 367 12.34 29.53 -4.40
CA CYS A 367 11.24 30.47 -4.19
C CYS A 367 11.28 31.76 -5.05
N ALA A 368 11.53 31.61 -6.36
CA ALA A 368 11.38 32.71 -7.30
C ALA A 368 9.88 33.04 -7.52
N PRO A 369 9.52 34.23 -8.03
CA PRO A 369 8.12 34.59 -8.29
C PRO A 369 7.34 33.57 -9.15
N LYS A 370 8.01 32.91 -10.10
CA LYS A 370 7.41 31.84 -10.91
C LYS A 370 7.18 30.54 -10.12
N ASP A 371 7.99 30.26 -9.11
CA ASP A 371 7.85 29.08 -8.26
C ASP A 371 6.55 29.14 -7.47
N VAL A 372 6.19 30.33 -6.96
CA VAL A 372 4.93 30.55 -6.25
C VAL A 372 3.73 30.18 -7.13
N VAL A 373 3.75 30.52 -8.43
CA VAL A 373 2.68 30.18 -9.38
C VAL A 373 2.58 28.67 -9.61
N VAL A 374 3.72 28.01 -9.80
CA VAL A 374 3.80 26.54 -10.02
C VAL A 374 3.33 25.79 -8.77
N LEU A 375 3.80 26.20 -7.59
CA LEU A 375 3.43 25.61 -6.31
C LEU A 375 1.94 25.83 -6.01
N GLN A 376 1.39 27.01 -6.30
CA GLN A 376 -0.05 27.28 -6.19
C GLN A 376 -0.86 26.34 -7.08
N SER A 377 -0.47 26.15 -8.35
CA SER A 377 -1.11 25.20 -9.26
C SER A 377 -1.11 23.78 -8.70
N PHE A 378 0.02 23.35 -8.13
CA PHE A 378 0.11 22.04 -7.49
C PHE A 378 -0.87 21.94 -6.29
N ILE A 379 -0.90 22.92 -5.41
CA ILE A 379 -1.80 22.95 -4.24
C ILE A 379 -3.27 22.90 -4.69
N ASP A 380 -3.65 23.71 -5.68
CA ASP A 380 -5.03 23.80 -6.14
C ASP A 380 -5.49 22.49 -6.80
N ILE A 381 -4.61 21.80 -7.53
CA ILE A 381 -4.97 20.58 -8.24
C ILE A 381 -4.78 19.35 -7.37
N TYR A 382 -3.56 19.08 -6.92
CA TYR A 382 -3.21 17.85 -6.20
C TYR A 382 -3.89 17.78 -4.83
N ILE A 383 -3.79 18.86 -4.05
CA ILE A 383 -4.26 18.89 -2.66
C ILE A 383 -5.77 19.18 -2.61
N ARG A 384 -6.24 20.22 -3.31
CA ARG A 384 -7.63 20.69 -3.17
C ARG A 384 -8.60 20.00 -4.12
N ALA A 385 -8.41 20.16 -5.43
CA ALA A 385 -9.37 19.68 -6.42
C ALA A 385 -9.44 18.15 -6.47
N GLU A 386 -8.29 17.48 -6.30
CA GLU A 386 -8.20 16.02 -6.35
C GLU A 386 -8.13 15.37 -4.97
N GLY A 387 -7.97 16.13 -3.88
CA GLY A 387 -8.00 15.61 -2.51
C GLY A 387 -6.92 14.57 -2.20
N ARG A 388 -5.80 14.52 -2.94
CA ARG A 388 -4.86 13.38 -2.92
C ARG A 388 -4.03 13.23 -1.65
N TRP A 389 -4.11 14.20 -0.74
CA TRP A 389 -3.44 14.20 0.55
C TRP A 389 -4.43 14.29 1.72
N ALA A 390 -5.74 14.18 1.46
CA ALA A 390 -6.74 14.11 2.52
C ALA A 390 -6.68 12.75 3.24
N ALA A 391 -6.72 12.78 4.58
CA ALA A 391 -6.59 11.59 5.41
C ALA A 391 -7.83 10.67 5.42
N LYS A 392 -8.99 11.16 4.97
CA LYS A 392 -10.25 10.41 4.95
C LYS A 392 -11.01 10.73 3.66
N SER A 393 -11.52 9.70 2.99
CA SER A 393 -12.53 9.91 1.97
C SER A 393 -13.88 10.16 2.64
N ASN A 394 -14.62 11.10 2.08
CA ASN A 394 -15.93 11.48 2.57
C ASN A 394 -17.04 10.81 1.75
N GLU A 395 -16.68 9.84 0.90
CA GLU A 395 -17.61 9.15 0.02
C GLU A 395 -18.21 7.97 0.77
N GLU A 396 -19.53 8.02 1.00
CA GLU A 396 -20.30 6.96 1.66
C GLU A 396 -19.96 5.57 1.08
N ASP A 397 -19.85 5.47 -0.26
CA ASP A 397 -19.52 4.22 -0.95
C ASP A 397 -18.15 3.63 -0.57
N GLU A 398 -17.14 4.46 -0.28
CA GLU A 398 -15.82 3.98 0.14
C GLU A 398 -15.83 3.55 1.62
N THR A 399 -16.64 4.20 2.46
CA THR A 399 -16.81 3.84 3.87
C THR A 399 -17.61 2.55 4.08
N LEU A 400 -18.39 2.09 3.10
CA LEU A 400 -19.12 0.81 3.17
C LEU A 400 -18.19 -0.41 3.18
N TYR A 401 -17.03 -0.29 2.56
CA TYR A 401 -16.14 -1.43 2.31
C TYR A 401 -14.89 -1.46 3.20
N TYR A 402 -14.57 -0.34 3.85
CA TYR A 402 -13.52 -0.26 4.86
C TYR A 402 -14.09 -0.42 6.28
N SER A 403 -13.32 -1.02 7.19
CA SER A 403 -13.69 -1.26 8.58
C SER A 403 -12.69 -0.61 9.54
N GLU A 404 -12.96 0.64 9.92
CA GLU A 404 -12.11 1.41 10.87
C GLU A 404 -12.00 0.71 12.23
N MET A 405 -13.09 0.08 12.68
CA MET A 405 -13.11 -0.66 13.95
C MET A 405 -12.27 -1.93 13.89
N LEU A 406 -12.31 -2.68 12.78
CA LEU A 406 -11.45 -3.85 12.62
C LEU A 406 -9.97 -3.45 12.48
N TYR A 407 -9.70 -2.36 11.74
CA TYR A 407 -8.34 -1.82 11.62
C TYR A 407 -7.76 -1.53 13.01
N GLY A 408 -8.46 -0.74 13.83
CA GLY A 408 -7.99 -0.42 15.18
C GLY A 408 -7.86 -1.65 16.06
N LEU A 409 -8.81 -2.59 15.98
CA LEU A 409 -8.75 -3.82 16.77
C LEU A 409 -7.49 -4.64 16.47
N ILE A 410 -7.14 -4.83 15.20
CA ILE A 410 -5.99 -5.63 14.78
C ILE A 410 -4.69 -4.86 15.04
N VAL A 411 -4.60 -3.61 14.60
CA VAL A 411 -3.38 -2.81 14.70
C VAL A 411 -2.97 -2.66 16.16
N TYR A 412 -3.89 -2.29 17.04
CA TYR A 412 -3.57 -2.05 18.45
C TYR A 412 -3.43 -3.33 19.28
N SER A 413 -3.82 -4.50 18.75
CA SER A 413 -3.59 -5.79 19.41
C SER A 413 -2.25 -6.42 19.00
N GLU A 414 -1.92 -6.44 17.70
CA GLU A 414 -0.77 -7.21 17.17
C GLU A 414 0.32 -6.38 16.49
N MET A 415 0.01 -5.17 16.00
CA MET A 415 0.90 -4.39 15.12
C MET A 415 1.26 -3.01 15.70
N TRP A 416 1.20 -2.88 17.02
CA TRP A 416 1.55 -1.68 17.77
C TRP A 416 2.49 -2.02 18.93
N GLU A 417 3.36 -1.08 19.26
CA GLU A 417 4.30 -1.20 20.37
C GLU A 417 3.58 -1.10 21.72
N ILE A 418 3.87 -2.02 22.64
CA ILE A 418 3.25 -2.06 23.98
C ILE A 418 4.35 -2.22 25.03
N PRO A 419 4.46 -1.32 26.03
CA PRO A 419 3.68 -0.08 26.20
C PRO A 419 3.85 0.90 25.01
N THR A 420 2.83 1.71 24.72
CA THR A 420 2.87 2.65 23.61
C THR A 420 3.94 3.72 23.84
N PRO A 421 4.71 4.10 22.82
CA PRO A 421 5.42 5.36 22.84
C PRO A 421 4.44 6.53 23.01
N SER A 422 4.87 7.59 23.69
CA SER A 422 4.09 8.82 23.84
C SER A 422 3.94 9.54 22.51
N ARG A 423 2.93 10.43 22.42
CA ARG A 423 2.77 11.31 21.25
C ARG A 423 4.02 12.12 20.97
N ALA A 424 4.67 12.62 22.03
CA ALA A 424 5.89 13.42 21.91
C ALA A 424 7.07 12.61 21.35
N GLU A 425 7.22 11.35 21.78
CA GLU A 425 8.28 10.45 21.27
C GLU A 425 8.06 10.14 19.78
N LEU A 426 6.84 9.76 19.37
CA LEU A 426 6.54 9.53 17.95
C LEU A 426 6.66 10.82 17.12
N LYS A 427 6.27 11.97 17.67
CA LYS A 427 6.46 13.26 16.99
C LYS A 427 7.94 13.57 16.78
N LYS A 428 8.81 13.23 17.73
CA LYS A 428 10.27 13.37 17.58
C LYS A 428 10.82 12.46 16.47
N VAL A 429 10.30 11.23 16.34
CA VAL A 429 10.67 10.32 15.24
C VAL A 429 10.22 10.90 13.90
N PHE A 430 8.98 11.38 13.80
CA PHE A 430 8.48 12.09 12.63
C PHE A 430 9.40 13.26 12.27
N ASP A 431 9.68 14.16 13.22
CA ASP A 431 10.50 15.36 13.01
C ASP A 431 11.97 15.06 12.65
N ALA A 432 12.45 13.83 12.89
CA ALA A 432 13.81 13.41 12.58
C ALA A 432 14.04 12.98 11.11
N GLY A 433 13.02 12.55 10.35
CA GLY A 433 13.22 12.07 8.97
C GLY A 433 12.45 12.83 7.89
N LEU A 434 13.06 13.28 6.78
CA LEU A 434 12.52 14.27 5.82
C LEU A 434 11.09 14.05 5.28
N MET A 435 10.61 12.81 5.34
CA MET A 435 9.28 12.38 4.92
C MET A 435 8.68 11.51 6.03
N GLY A 436 7.37 11.58 6.26
CA GLY A 436 6.71 10.82 7.33
C GLY A 436 5.21 10.61 7.09
N GLY A 437 4.61 9.69 7.84
CA GLY A 437 3.17 9.38 7.85
C GLY A 437 2.37 10.08 8.95
N ALA A 438 3.03 10.80 9.87
CA ALA A 438 2.41 11.46 11.04
C ALA A 438 1.77 10.47 12.03
N THR A 439 2.48 9.37 12.30
CA THR A 439 2.05 8.25 13.15
C THR A 439 1.67 8.68 14.57
N TYR A 440 2.30 9.76 15.07
CA TYR A 440 1.98 10.34 16.38
C TYR A 440 0.50 10.71 16.56
N ALA A 441 -0.25 10.92 15.47
CA ALA A 441 -1.69 11.19 15.52
C ALA A 441 -2.53 9.95 15.94
N LEU A 442 -1.98 8.74 15.81
CA LEU A 442 -2.69 7.49 16.12
C LEU A 442 -2.69 7.15 17.62
N VAL A 443 -1.84 7.78 18.44
CA VAL A 443 -1.72 7.46 19.87
C VAL A 443 -3.04 7.70 20.62
N GLU A 444 -3.78 8.76 20.28
CA GLU A 444 -5.09 9.04 20.89
C GLU A 444 -6.10 7.92 20.61
N GLN A 445 -6.11 7.42 19.36
CA GLN A 445 -6.98 6.32 18.96
C GLN A 445 -6.55 5.02 19.64
N TYR A 446 -5.26 4.70 19.70
CA TYR A 446 -4.73 3.57 20.48
C TYR A 446 -5.21 3.62 21.94
N CYS A 447 -5.12 4.79 22.57
CA CYS A 447 -5.54 4.98 23.95
C CYS A 447 -7.04 4.78 24.16
N THR A 448 -7.86 5.15 23.18
CA THR A 448 -9.30 4.88 23.21
C THR A 448 -9.60 3.39 23.08
N PHE A 449 -8.94 2.69 22.15
CA PHE A 449 -9.14 1.26 21.92
C PHE A 449 -8.61 0.40 23.06
N THR A 450 -7.53 0.80 23.74
CA THR A 450 -6.98 0.04 24.87
C THR A 450 -7.68 0.32 26.19
N GLY A 451 -8.65 1.25 26.22
CA GLY A 451 -9.30 1.72 27.45
C GLY A 451 -8.35 2.51 28.36
N SER A 452 -7.38 3.22 27.77
CA SER A 452 -6.41 4.09 28.44
C SER A 452 -5.60 3.38 29.54
N LYS A 453 -5.26 2.11 29.30
CA LYS A 453 -4.47 1.30 30.25
C LYS A 453 -2.99 1.67 30.30
N ASP A 454 -2.49 2.30 29.26
CA ASP A 454 -1.08 2.66 29.12
C ASP A 454 -0.77 4.00 29.81
N PRO A 455 0.36 4.14 30.55
CA PRO A 455 0.73 5.42 31.17
C PRO A 455 0.74 6.61 30.21
N ASN A 456 1.16 6.41 28.96
CA ASN A 456 1.22 7.48 27.96
C ASN A 456 -0.17 7.94 27.47
N CYS A 457 -1.25 7.27 27.86
CA CYS A 457 -2.61 7.70 27.56
C CYS A 457 -3.14 8.82 28.46
N ALA A 458 -2.47 9.10 29.58
CA ALA A 458 -2.93 10.10 30.54
C ALA A 458 -3.01 11.53 29.96
N GLU A 459 -2.24 11.83 28.93
CA GLU A 459 -2.19 13.18 28.32
C GLU A 459 -3.49 13.58 27.58
N PHE A 460 -4.27 12.60 27.09
CA PHE A 460 -5.41 12.87 26.21
C PHE A 460 -6.73 13.14 26.94
N GLN A 461 -6.81 12.86 28.25
CA GLN A 461 -8.04 13.05 29.06
C GLN A 461 -9.29 12.44 28.40
N LEU A 462 -9.15 11.24 27.84
CA LEU A 462 -10.18 10.60 27.03
C LEU A 462 -11.40 10.18 27.86
N PRO A 463 -12.60 10.15 27.24
CA PRO A 463 -13.76 9.53 27.85
C PRO A 463 -13.49 8.05 28.16
N ALA A 464 -14.12 7.54 29.21
CA ALA A 464 -13.98 6.14 29.59
C ALA A 464 -14.50 5.22 28.47
N SER A 465 -13.61 4.38 27.96
CA SER A 465 -13.88 3.41 26.91
C SER A 465 -13.60 2.00 27.43
N PRO A 466 -14.44 0.99 27.13
CA PRO A 466 -14.06 -0.40 27.36
C PRO A 466 -12.87 -0.76 26.46
N PRO A 467 -11.98 -1.67 26.88
CA PRO A 467 -10.92 -2.14 26.02
C PRO A 467 -11.51 -2.92 24.82
N PHE A 468 -11.14 -2.50 23.62
CA PHE A 468 -11.43 -3.13 22.34
C PHE A 468 -10.14 -3.62 21.68
N THR A 469 -9.55 -4.63 22.31
CA THR A 469 -8.33 -5.32 21.90
C THR A 469 -8.49 -6.82 22.20
N TYR A 470 -7.69 -7.67 21.59
CA TYR A 470 -7.59 -9.08 21.95
C TYR A 470 -6.16 -9.45 22.37
N ALA A 471 -6.01 -10.56 23.08
CA ALA A 471 -4.69 -11.02 23.53
C ALA A 471 -3.88 -11.59 22.36
N ARG A 472 -2.58 -11.29 22.30
CA ARG A 472 -1.64 -11.93 21.39
C ARG A 472 -1.54 -13.41 21.73
N ASP A 473 -1.74 -14.26 20.73
CA ASP A 473 -1.73 -15.71 20.90
C ASP A 473 -0.34 -16.32 20.65
N GLN A 474 -0.29 -17.64 20.60
CA GLN A 474 0.95 -18.40 20.41
C GLN A 474 1.65 -18.17 19.07
N TYR A 475 1.01 -17.53 18.09
CA TYR A 475 1.53 -17.30 16.75
C TYR A 475 2.17 -15.92 16.59
N TRP A 476 1.90 -14.99 17.49
CA TRP A 476 2.46 -13.64 17.47
C TRP A 476 3.98 -13.64 17.72
N ASN A 477 4.70 -12.77 17.00
CA ASN A 477 6.16 -12.62 17.03
C ASN A 477 6.93 -13.92 16.75
N LYS A 478 6.44 -14.71 15.79
CA LYS A 478 7.08 -15.95 15.33
C LYS A 478 6.97 -16.05 13.81
N THR A 479 8.10 -16.12 13.12
CA THR A 479 8.09 -16.38 11.67
C THR A 479 7.56 -17.77 11.34
N ALA A 480 6.72 -17.85 10.32
CA ALA A 480 6.14 -19.07 9.80
C ALA A 480 7.21 -20.02 9.23
N THR A 481 6.90 -21.31 9.26
CA THR A 481 7.63 -22.32 8.49
C THR A 481 6.71 -22.78 7.38
N VAL A 482 7.21 -22.78 6.14
CA VAL A 482 6.48 -23.26 4.97
C VAL A 482 6.06 -24.72 5.21
N PRO A 483 4.74 -25.03 5.14
CA PRO A 483 4.24 -26.38 5.37
C PRO A 483 4.86 -27.42 4.43
N LYS A 484 4.95 -28.67 4.90
CA LYS A 484 5.53 -29.76 4.12
C LYS A 484 4.76 -29.97 2.82
N GLY A 485 5.47 -29.94 1.69
CA GLY A 485 4.88 -30.10 0.36
C GLY A 485 4.32 -28.82 -0.24
N ALA A 486 4.49 -27.68 0.44
CA ALA A 486 4.26 -26.35 -0.11
C ALA A 486 5.59 -25.63 -0.36
N THR A 487 5.53 -24.53 -1.10
CA THR A 487 6.62 -23.55 -1.26
C THR A 487 6.11 -22.14 -0.99
N ALA A 488 7.00 -21.16 -0.81
CA ALA A 488 6.60 -19.77 -0.67
C ALA A 488 7.35 -18.81 -1.61
N LEU A 489 6.62 -17.86 -2.20
CA LEU A 489 7.16 -16.76 -2.99
C LEU A 489 7.01 -15.45 -2.21
N LEU A 490 8.13 -14.79 -1.95
CA LEU A 490 8.20 -13.51 -1.27
C LEU A 490 8.51 -12.41 -2.30
N MET A 491 7.81 -11.30 -2.27
CA MET A 491 7.99 -10.18 -3.20
C MET A 491 8.06 -8.85 -2.45
N ALA A 492 9.02 -7.99 -2.82
CA ALA A 492 9.23 -6.72 -2.12
C ALA A 492 9.67 -5.56 -3.03
N GLY A 493 9.13 -4.36 -2.77
CA GLY A 493 9.55 -3.13 -3.42
C GLY A 493 10.68 -2.43 -2.65
N GLY A 494 11.70 -1.96 -3.36
CA GLY A 494 12.84 -1.26 -2.77
C GLY A 494 12.56 0.20 -2.37
N LEU A 495 11.47 0.78 -2.89
CA LEU A 495 10.96 2.10 -2.52
C LEU A 495 9.55 2.00 -1.93
N ASP A 496 9.27 0.91 -1.20
CA ASP A 496 8.04 0.72 -0.44
C ASP A 496 8.22 1.27 0.99
N PRO A 497 7.57 2.39 1.36
CA PRO A 497 7.71 2.97 2.68
C PRO A 497 6.72 2.39 3.71
N GLN A 498 5.76 1.55 3.31
CA GLN A 498 4.76 0.96 4.23
C GLN A 498 5.27 -0.37 4.77
N THR A 499 5.88 -1.17 3.90
CA THR A 499 6.53 -2.44 4.25
C THR A 499 7.92 -2.43 3.65
N ARG A 500 8.85 -1.74 4.33
CA ARG A 500 10.21 -1.54 3.80
C ARG A 500 10.87 -2.87 3.47
N ARG A 501 11.68 -2.87 2.41
CA ARG A 501 12.41 -4.05 1.91
C ARG A 501 13.18 -4.82 2.98
N GLY A 502 13.65 -4.14 4.03
CA GLY A 502 14.32 -4.80 5.17
C GLY A 502 13.45 -5.87 5.83
N TYR A 503 12.15 -5.62 6.00
CA TYR A 503 11.22 -6.59 6.58
C TYR A 503 11.09 -7.86 5.73
N ALA A 504 11.04 -7.72 4.41
CA ALA A 504 11.04 -8.87 3.51
C ALA A 504 12.33 -9.70 3.60
N ARG A 505 13.48 -9.05 3.79
CA ARG A 505 14.77 -9.73 3.99
C ARG A 505 14.84 -10.43 5.34
N ASP A 506 14.29 -9.82 6.38
CA ASP A 506 14.19 -10.40 7.71
C ASP A 506 13.31 -11.65 7.69
N GLU A 507 12.10 -11.56 7.13
CA GLU A 507 11.18 -12.69 7.00
C GLU A 507 11.79 -13.81 6.14
N ASN A 508 12.41 -13.49 5.00
CA ASN A 508 13.11 -14.49 4.18
C ASN A 508 14.26 -15.18 4.94
N ARG A 509 14.97 -14.47 5.81
CA ARG A 509 16.09 -15.04 6.56
C ARG A 509 15.60 -15.99 7.66
N THR A 510 14.48 -15.71 8.30
CA THR A 510 13.95 -16.48 9.43
C THR A 510 12.96 -17.57 9.01
N MET A 511 12.38 -17.47 7.81
CA MET A 511 11.43 -18.44 7.28
C MET A 511 12.05 -19.82 7.09
N GLY A 512 11.42 -20.82 7.71
CA GLY A 512 11.78 -22.22 7.51
C GLY A 512 11.12 -22.81 6.26
N GLY A 513 11.76 -23.79 5.61
CA GLY A 513 11.21 -24.51 4.47
C GLY A 513 11.48 -23.84 3.10
N PRO A 514 11.01 -24.41 1.98
CA PRO A 514 11.37 -23.94 0.65
C PRO A 514 10.68 -22.61 0.30
N HIS A 515 11.46 -21.56 0.09
CA HIS A 515 10.95 -20.24 -0.28
C HIS A 515 11.94 -19.46 -1.15
N ARG A 516 11.46 -18.41 -1.82
CA ARG A 516 12.28 -17.51 -2.64
C ARG A 516 11.80 -16.07 -2.57
N LEU A 517 12.71 -15.14 -2.24
CA LEU A 517 12.48 -13.70 -2.30
C LEU A 517 12.85 -13.12 -3.67
N ILE A 518 11.97 -12.27 -4.21
CA ILE A 518 12.18 -11.45 -5.40
C ILE A 518 12.04 -9.97 -5.02
N GLU A 519 13.11 -9.22 -5.23
CA GLU A 519 13.16 -7.79 -4.91
C GLU A 519 13.08 -6.94 -6.19
N PHE A 520 12.22 -5.92 -6.18
CA PHE A 520 12.11 -4.92 -7.23
C PHE A 520 12.74 -3.61 -6.76
N PRO A 521 13.94 -3.23 -7.25
CA PRO A 521 14.75 -2.17 -6.63
C PRO A 521 14.06 -0.82 -6.45
N THR A 522 13.15 -0.46 -7.36
CA THR A 522 12.46 0.84 -7.38
C THR A 522 10.95 0.73 -7.26
N ALA A 523 10.38 -0.47 -7.10
CA ALA A 523 8.93 -0.59 -6.94
C ALA A 523 8.47 0.04 -5.61
N ALA A 524 7.24 0.57 -5.63
CA ALA A 524 6.59 1.09 -4.44
C ALA A 524 5.80 -0.03 -3.74
N HIS A 525 4.87 0.32 -2.85
CA HIS A 525 4.05 -0.64 -2.14
C HIS A 525 3.19 -1.50 -3.07
N CYS A 526 3.12 -2.81 -2.81
CA CYS A 526 2.47 -3.85 -3.60
C CYS A 526 3.04 -3.96 -5.03
N THR A 527 4.00 -4.87 -5.21
CA THR A 527 4.76 -5.01 -6.46
C THR A 527 3.88 -5.48 -7.62
N THR A 528 2.78 -6.20 -7.37
CA THR A 528 1.76 -6.54 -8.37
C THR A 528 1.05 -5.31 -8.97
N PHE A 529 1.12 -4.14 -8.34
CA PHE A 529 0.55 -2.89 -8.84
C PHE A 529 1.62 -1.87 -9.30
N THR A 530 2.84 -1.99 -8.80
CA THR A 530 3.86 -0.93 -8.91
C THR A 530 5.11 -1.30 -9.73
N THR A 531 5.03 -2.40 -10.49
CA THR A 531 6.12 -2.89 -11.36
C THR A 531 5.74 -2.81 -12.85
N ARG A 532 5.38 -1.60 -13.29
CA ARG A 532 4.99 -1.35 -14.69
C ARG A 532 6.14 -1.66 -15.65
N THR A 533 5.82 -2.20 -16.82
CA THR A 533 6.79 -2.55 -17.86
C THR A 533 6.67 -1.62 -19.07
N ARG A 534 7.75 -1.42 -19.82
CA ARG A 534 7.77 -0.53 -21.00
C ARG A 534 6.95 -1.09 -22.15
N ALA A 535 6.91 -2.41 -22.30
CA ALA A 535 6.08 -3.09 -23.30
C ALA A 535 4.56 -2.93 -23.03
N GLY A 536 4.17 -2.46 -21.83
CA GLY A 536 2.77 -2.39 -21.40
C GLY A 536 2.20 -3.76 -21.02
N GLY A 537 0.88 -3.83 -20.90
CA GLY A 537 0.17 -5.00 -20.38
C GLY A 537 0.28 -5.12 -18.85
N ASN A 538 0.28 -6.36 -18.35
CA ASN A 538 0.39 -6.63 -16.92
C ASN A 538 1.74 -6.21 -16.33
N THR A 539 1.72 -5.89 -15.04
CA THR A 539 2.92 -5.57 -14.25
C THR A 539 3.83 -6.80 -14.16
N CYS A 540 5.12 -6.58 -13.94
CA CYS A 540 6.06 -7.69 -13.79
C CYS A 540 5.77 -8.55 -12.55
N GLY A 541 5.25 -7.95 -11.48
CA GLY A 541 4.80 -8.66 -10.29
C GLY A 541 3.67 -9.64 -10.58
N VAL A 542 2.68 -9.24 -11.40
CA VAL A 542 1.61 -10.16 -11.86
C VAL A 542 2.19 -11.31 -12.69
N LYS A 543 3.13 -11.04 -13.59
CA LYS A 543 3.79 -12.06 -14.43
C LYS A 543 4.55 -13.09 -13.59
N ILE A 544 5.32 -12.61 -12.61
CA ILE A 544 6.07 -13.46 -11.67
C ILE A 544 5.12 -14.33 -10.85
N LEU A 545 4.08 -13.75 -10.24
CA LEU A 545 3.05 -14.48 -9.49
C LEU A 545 2.37 -15.55 -10.37
N ALA A 546 1.94 -15.18 -11.58
CA ALA A 546 1.32 -16.09 -12.52
C ALA A 546 2.25 -17.26 -12.89
N SER A 547 3.53 -16.98 -13.17
CA SER A 547 4.52 -18.01 -13.52
C SER A 547 4.73 -19.04 -12.39
N TYR A 548 4.72 -18.58 -11.13
CA TYR A 548 4.84 -19.44 -9.96
C TYR A 548 3.63 -20.38 -9.82
N VAL A 549 2.41 -19.86 -9.96
CA VAL A 549 1.17 -20.65 -9.86
C VAL A 549 1.04 -21.63 -11.03
N VAL A 550 1.25 -21.17 -12.27
CA VAL A 550 1.22 -22.01 -13.47
C VAL A 550 2.32 -23.08 -13.41
N GLY A 551 3.50 -22.73 -12.87
CA GLY A 551 4.63 -23.62 -12.63
C GLY A 551 4.44 -24.63 -11.49
N GLY A 552 3.28 -24.64 -10.82
CA GLY A 552 2.99 -25.63 -9.77
C GLY A 552 3.71 -25.34 -8.45
N GLY A 553 4.06 -24.09 -8.19
CA GLY A 553 4.84 -23.71 -7.00
C GLY A 553 6.34 -24.01 -7.13
N ASN A 554 6.83 -24.33 -8.32
CA ASN A 554 8.25 -24.58 -8.54
C ASN A 554 9.06 -23.28 -8.51
N LEU A 555 9.84 -23.10 -7.43
CA LEU A 555 10.64 -21.89 -7.19
C LEU A 555 11.72 -21.66 -8.26
N ASP A 556 12.24 -22.71 -8.88
CA ASP A 556 13.28 -22.63 -9.92
C ASP A 556 12.71 -22.24 -11.28
N ALA A 557 11.41 -22.45 -11.49
CA ALA A 557 10.72 -22.16 -12.76
C ALA A 557 10.08 -20.77 -12.80
N ILE A 558 10.23 -19.95 -11.75
CA ILE A 558 9.68 -18.60 -11.71
C ILE A 558 10.34 -17.73 -12.77
N ASP A 559 9.53 -17.19 -13.68
CA ASP A 559 9.99 -16.33 -14.76
C ASP A 559 10.16 -14.89 -14.27
N THR A 560 11.40 -14.44 -14.24
CA THR A 560 11.79 -13.07 -13.83
C THR A 560 12.23 -12.22 -15.02
N SER A 561 12.08 -12.70 -16.26
CA SER A 561 12.53 -12.01 -17.47
C SER A 561 11.90 -10.62 -17.64
N CYS A 562 10.68 -10.41 -17.13
CA CYS A 562 10.01 -9.12 -17.15
C CYS A 562 10.74 -8.02 -16.38
N MET A 563 11.64 -8.37 -15.45
CA MET A 563 12.39 -7.39 -14.65
C MET A 563 13.29 -6.52 -15.52
N ALA A 564 13.81 -7.07 -16.62
CA ALA A 564 14.61 -6.32 -17.58
C ALA A 564 13.80 -5.23 -18.30
N ASP A 565 12.46 -5.33 -18.31
CA ASP A 565 11.55 -4.40 -18.99
C ASP A 565 10.84 -3.40 -18.07
N LEU A 566 11.22 -3.33 -16.79
CA LEU A 566 10.63 -2.37 -15.85
C LEU A 566 10.82 -0.93 -16.34
N ILE A 567 9.81 -0.09 -16.12
CA ILE A 567 9.94 1.36 -16.29
C ILE A 567 10.90 1.86 -15.20
N PRO A 568 12.04 2.48 -15.56
CA PRO A 568 12.98 2.97 -14.58
C PRO A 568 12.39 4.19 -13.85
N LEU A 569 12.83 4.40 -12.60
CA LEU A 569 12.60 5.67 -11.91
C LEU A 569 13.24 6.78 -12.75
N SER A 570 12.49 7.86 -13.00
CA SER A 570 13.01 9.00 -13.78
C SER A 570 12.74 10.32 -13.08
N PHE A 571 13.73 11.21 -13.14
CA PHE A 571 13.62 12.59 -12.63
C PHE A 571 13.49 13.63 -13.75
N THR A 572 13.41 13.19 -15.01
CA THR A 572 13.62 14.07 -16.18
C THR A 572 12.36 14.72 -16.72
N GLY A 573 11.27 13.98 -16.81
CA GLY A 573 10.25 14.34 -17.80
C GLY A 573 9.08 13.41 -17.84
N ALA A 574 9.46 12.22 -18.27
CA ALA A 574 8.74 11.63 -19.38
C ALA A 574 7.56 10.77 -18.91
N GLY A 575 7.38 10.59 -17.59
CA GLY A 575 6.48 9.59 -17.01
C GLY A 575 5.36 10.10 -16.10
N ALA A 576 5.48 11.26 -15.45
CA ALA A 576 4.62 11.59 -14.30
C ALA A 576 3.46 12.57 -14.57
N GLY A 577 3.24 13.00 -15.82
CA GLY A 577 2.10 13.87 -16.15
C GLY A 577 2.08 15.22 -15.42
N TRP A 578 3.23 15.69 -14.92
CA TRP A 578 3.32 16.92 -14.11
C TRP A 578 2.93 18.19 -14.83
N LEU A 579 2.86 18.22 -16.16
CA LEU A 579 2.31 19.37 -16.89
C LEU A 579 0.93 19.75 -16.33
N ARG A 580 0.14 18.75 -15.94
CA ARG A 580 -1.16 18.96 -15.32
C ARG A 580 -1.06 19.67 -13.97
N TYR A 581 -0.06 19.34 -13.16
CA TYR A 581 0.07 19.83 -11.78
C TYR A 581 0.86 21.13 -11.68
N PHE A 582 1.90 21.28 -12.50
CA PHE A 582 2.83 22.40 -12.47
C PHE A 582 2.62 23.42 -13.59
N GLY A 583 1.87 23.08 -14.65
CA GLY A 583 1.66 23.98 -15.79
C GLY A 583 2.91 24.26 -16.64
N VAL A 584 3.98 23.47 -16.47
CA VAL A 584 5.26 23.60 -17.18
C VAL A 584 5.71 22.28 -17.77
N THR A 585 6.49 22.34 -18.86
CA THR A 585 7.02 21.14 -19.52
C THR A 585 8.20 20.52 -18.77
N ASP A 586 9.07 21.34 -18.20
CA ASP A 586 10.16 20.93 -17.31
C ASP A 586 9.84 21.38 -15.88
N PRO A 587 9.71 20.45 -14.91
CA PRO A 587 9.26 20.77 -13.57
C PRO A 587 10.31 21.54 -12.77
N PHE A 588 11.57 21.59 -13.22
CA PHE A 588 12.65 22.37 -12.60
C PHE A 588 12.91 23.72 -13.28
N GLU A 589 12.45 23.93 -14.51
CA GLU A 589 12.76 25.14 -15.29
C GLU A 589 11.60 26.13 -15.40
N ASP A 590 11.95 27.40 -15.61
CA ASP A 590 10.99 28.48 -15.80
C ASP A 590 10.55 28.59 -17.25
N ASP A 591 9.73 27.65 -17.73
CA ASP A 591 9.13 27.79 -19.05
C ASP A 591 8.13 28.97 -19.10
N SER A 592 8.13 29.66 -20.24
CA SER A 592 7.16 30.68 -20.64
C SER A 592 5.70 30.21 -20.67
N ALA A 593 5.44 28.89 -20.68
CA ALA A 593 4.11 28.30 -20.73
C ALA A 593 3.31 28.37 -19.40
N ALA A 594 3.95 28.62 -18.25
CA ALA A 594 3.31 28.60 -16.93
C ALA A 594 2.10 29.55 -16.82
N GLY A 595 2.18 30.73 -17.44
CA GLY A 595 1.10 31.73 -17.42
C GLY A 595 -0.10 31.38 -18.29
N VAL A 596 0.06 30.50 -19.29
CA VAL A 596 -1.00 30.12 -20.25
C VAL A 596 -1.86 28.98 -19.70
N PHE A 597 -1.28 28.04 -18.95
CA PHE A 597 -2.04 26.95 -18.34
C PHE A 597 -2.79 27.39 -17.07
N ALA A 598 -2.19 28.22 -16.23
CA ALA A 598 -2.82 28.73 -15.00
C ALA A 598 -4.06 29.60 -15.30
N SER A 599 -4.04 30.38 -16.37
CA SER A 599 -5.18 31.22 -16.81
C SER A 599 -6.32 30.41 -17.43
N VAL A 600 -6.01 29.30 -18.11
CA VAL A 600 -7.01 28.40 -18.69
C VAL A 600 -7.63 27.47 -17.63
N ALA A 601 -6.86 27.01 -16.65
CA ALA A 601 -7.33 26.11 -15.59
C ALA A 601 -8.19 26.82 -14.52
N SER A 602 -7.92 28.11 -14.25
CA SER A 602 -8.67 28.92 -13.27
C SER A 602 -10.00 29.47 -13.79
N GLY A 603 -10.32 29.29 -15.07
CA GLY A 603 -11.53 29.87 -15.69
C GLY A 603 -11.54 31.40 -15.72
N ALA A 604 -10.43 32.05 -15.37
CA ALA A 604 -10.30 33.51 -15.31
C ALA A 604 -9.98 34.08 -16.69
N THR A 605 -10.95 34.05 -17.61
CA THR A 605 -10.91 34.90 -18.80
C THR A 605 -11.90 36.05 -18.64
N THR A 606 -11.39 37.22 -18.24
CA THR A 606 -11.98 38.50 -18.65
C THR A 606 -11.19 39.02 -19.83
N ASN A 607 -11.90 39.49 -20.86
CA ASN A 607 -11.42 39.73 -22.24
C ASN A 607 -10.28 40.74 -22.42
N ASP A 608 -9.71 41.33 -21.36
CA ASP A 608 -8.89 42.55 -21.48
C ASP A 608 -7.37 42.37 -21.27
N ASP A 609 -6.87 41.27 -20.69
CA ASP A 609 -5.45 41.22 -20.23
C ASP A 609 -4.41 40.63 -21.21
N LEU A 610 -4.79 40.15 -22.40
CA LEU A 610 -3.83 39.49 -23.33
C LEU A 610 -3.77 40.04 -24.75
N GLY A 611 -4.56 41.08 -25.10
CA GLY A 611 -4.45 41.76 -26.40
C GLY A 611 -4.53 40.86 -27.65
N LEU A 612 -5.07 39.65 -27.51
CA LEU A 612 -5.13 38.65 -28.59
C LEU A 612 -6.59 38.30 -28.88
N SER A 613 -6.98 38.38 -30.15
CA SER A 613 -8.36 38.11 -30.58
C SER A 613 -8.80 36.70 -30.15
N THR A 614 -10.06 36.55 -29.74
CA THR A 614 -10.70 35.31 -29.25
C THR A 614 -10.48 34.06 -30.11
N ALA A 615 -10.23 34.21 -31.41
CA ALA A 615 -9.90 33.10 -32.30
C ALA A 615 -8.47 32.55 -32.10
N ALA A 616 -7.52 33.39 -31.68
CA ALA A 616 -6.12 33.02 -31.46
C ALA A 616 -5.89 32.31 -30.12
N SER A 617 -6.58 32.73 -29.05
CA SER A 617 -6.51 32.10 -27.72
C SER A 617 -7.18 30.72 -27.69
N VAL A 618 -8.33 30.55 -28.34
CA VAL A 618 -8.94 29.22 -28.56
C VAL A 618 -8.08 28.36 -29.49
N GLY A 619 -7.45 28.95 -30.50
CA GLY A 619 -6.50 28.28 -31.38
C GLY A 619 -5.25 27.76 -30.66
N ILE A 620 -4.70 28.54 -29.72
CA ILE A 620 -3.52 28.16 -28.92
C ILE A 620 -3.87 27.12 -27.86
N ALA A 621 -5.04 27.21 -27.21
CA ALA A 621 -5.49 26.19 -26.27
C ALA A 621 -5.80 24.86 -26.97
N ALA A 622 -6.46 24.89 -28.13
CA ALA A 622 -6.69 23.71 -28.95
C ALA A 622 -5.37 23.15 -29.51
N ALA A 623 -4.42 24.00 -29.88
CA ALA A 623 -3.09 23.59 -30.32
C ALA A 623 -2.25 23.04 -29.15
N ALA A 624 -2.37 23.54 -27.92
CA ALA A 624 -1.64 23.02 -26.76
C ALA A 624 -2.21 21.68 -26.28
N ILE A 625 -3.53 21.49 -26.33
CA ILE A 625 -4.18 20.20 -26.08
C ILE A 625 -3.83 19.21 -27.20
N ALA A 626 -3.83 19.65 -28.46
CA ALA A 626 -3.43 18.83 -29.59
C ALA A 626 -1.93 18.51 -29.57
N VAL A 627 -1.06 19.44 -29.18
CA VAL A 627 0.39 19.24 -29.03
C VAL A 627 0.69 18.39 -27.81
N GLY A 628 -0.07 18.50 -26.71
CA GLY A 628 0.01 17.59 -25.57
C GLY A 628 -0.41 16.17 -25.94
N ALA A 629 -1.49 16.02 -26.70
CA ALA A 629 -1.94 14.72 -27.21
C ALA A 629 -0.97 14.15 -28.27
N VAL A 630 -0.41 15.00 -29.14
CA VAL A 630 0.59 14.62 -30.15
C VAL A 630 1.94 14.33 -29.50
N ALA A 631 2.35 15.03 -28.45
CA ALA A 631 3.56 14.75 -27.67
C ALA A 631 3.41 13.44 -26.88
N LEU A 632 2.21 13.14 -26.36
CA LEU A 632 1.89 11.84 -25.77
C LEU A 632 1.97 10.72 -26.83
N VAL A 633 1.44 10.95 -28.04
CA VAL A 633 1.51 10.01 -29.17
C VAL A 633 2.94 9.88 -29.75
N LEU A 634 3.73 10.95 -29.75
CA LEU A 634 5.12 11.00 -30.21
C LEU A 634 6.08 10.42 -29.17
N ALA A 635 5.80 10.54 -27.86
CA ALA A 635 6.54 9.82 -26.81
C ALA A 635 6.31 8.31 -26.90
N VAL A 636 5.10 7.90 -27.31
CA VAL A 636 4.75 6.51 -27.65
C VAL A 636 5.37 6.05 -28.99
N HIS A 637 5.65 6.96 -29.94
CA HIS A 637 6.28 6.62 -31.23
C HIS A 637 7.81 6.72 -31.24
N SER A 638 8.43 7.63 -30.49
CA SER A 638 9.90 7.81 -30.48
C SER A 638 10.60 6.65 -29.76
N THR A 639 9.91 6.00 -28.82
CA THR A 639 10.31 4.73 -28.19
C THR A 639 10.34 3.54 -29.17
N ARG A 640 9.70 3.64 -30.34
CA ARG A 640 9.77 2.63 -31.42
C ARG A 640 10.93 2.85 -32.40
N SER A 641 11.54 4.04 -32.47
CA SER A 641 12.52 4.37 -33.52
C SER A 641 13.99 4.25 -33.11
N SER A 642 14.31 4.03 -31.82
CA SER A 642 15.68 3.71 -31.39
C SER A 642 16.00 2.22 -31.59
N LYS A 643 15.92 1.74 -32.82
CA LYS A 643 16.61 0.52 -33.27
C LYS A 643 17.71 0.94 -34.25
N THR A 644 18.86 1.36 -33.74
CA THR A 644 20.11 1.21 -34.49
C THR A 644 21.25 0.98 -33.51
N THR A 645 21.82 -0.22 -33.64
CA THR A 645 22.91 -0.82 -32.87
C THR A 645 24.19 0.03 -32.86
N THR A 646 24.83 0.16 -31.70
CA THR A 646 26.30 0.06 -31.63
C THR A 646 26.68 -0.64 -30.33
N THR A 647 27.09 -1.89 -30.47
CA THR A 647 27.59 -2.77 -29.42
C THR A 647 28.91 -2.23 -28.90
N THR A 648 29.00 -1.91 -27.60
CA THR A 648 30.28 -1.86 -26.90
C THR A 648 30.11 -2.61 -25.59
N ALA A 649 30.77 -3.77 -25.49
CA ALA A 649 30.74 -4.62 -24.31
C ALA A 649 31.48 -3.92 -23.16
N VAL A 650 30.80 -3.72 -22.04
CA VAL A 650 31.43 -3.39 -20.75
C VAL A 650 31.03 -4.47 -19.76
N THR A 651 32.01 -5.25 -19.35
CA THR A 651 31.91 -6.28 -18.33
C THR A 651 31.67 -5.61 -16.98
N VAL A 652 30.49 -5.79 -16.37
CA VAL A 652 30.22 -5.36 -14.99
C VAL A 652 30.38 -6.57 -14.08
N THR A 653 31.47 -6.57 -13.33
CA THR A 653 31.71 -7.49 -12.21
C THR A 653 30.72 -7.18 -11.09
N THR A 654 29.92 -8.17 -10.70
CA THR A 654 29.04 -8.12 -9.52
C THR A 654 29.89 -8.24 -8.26
N THR A 655 30.07 -7.15 -7.52
CA THR A 655 30.47 -7.20 -6.11
C THR A 655 29.22 -7.16 -5.26
N ALA A 656 29.07 -8.16 -4.39
CA ALA A 656 28.02 -8.22 -3.38
C ALA A 656 28.15 -7.02 -2.44
N GLU A 657 27.14 -6.14 -2.43
CA GLU A 657 26.98 -5.11 -1.40
C GLU A 657 26.43 -5.77 -0.14
N THR A 658 27.29 -5.88 0.88
CA THR A 658 26.88 -6.03 2.27
C THR A 658 26.58 -4.63 2.82
N ASP A 659 25.31 -4.23 2.81
CA ASP A 659 24.85 -3.01 3.49
C ASP A 659 24.67 -3.34 4.99
N ASP A 660 25.63 -2.92 5.81
CA ASP A 660 25.52 -2.91 7.27
C ASP A 660 24.68 -1.68 7.67
N GLU A 661 23.36 -1.84 7.64
CA GLU A 661 22.37 -0.79 7.95
C GLU A 661 22.17 -0.71 9.47
N LEU A 662 23.15 -0.17 10.22
CA LEU A 662 22.94 0.39 11.57
C LEU A 662 24.17 1.18 12.05
N ALA A 663 24.12 2.51 11.99
CA ALA A 663 24.91 3.37 12.87
C ALA A 663 24.16 4.70 13.10
N THR A 664 23.88 4.95 14.37
CA THR A 664 23.32 6.15 14.97
C THR A 664 24.00 7.45 14.49
N PRO A 665 23.28 8.59 14.40
CA PRO A 665 23.92 9.89 14.18
C PRO A 665 24.76 10.30 15.40
N PRO A 666 25.88 11.02 15.23
CA PRO A 666 26.67 11.49 16.35
C PRO A 666 25.91 12.57 17.13
N GLU A 667 25.76 12.37 18.45
CA GLU A 667 25.27 13.37 19.39
C GLU A 667 26.10 14.66 19.29
N ARG A 668 25.41 15.77 19.02
CA ARG A 668 26.00 17.10 19.07
C ARG A 668 26.07 17.52 20.55
N GLN A 669 27.23 17.36 21.18
CA GLN A 669 27.45 17.82 22.57
C GLN A 669 27.29 19.34 22.65
N GLU A 670 26.26 19.80 23.37
CA GLU A 670 26.19 21.17 23.88
C GLU A 670 27.28 21.36 24.93
N GLN A 671 28.20 22.31 24.68
CA GLN A 671 29.16 22.75 25.67
C GLN A 671 28.44 23.54 26.77
N VAL A 672 28.09 22.87 27.87
CA VAL A 672 27.75 23.52 29.13
C VAL A 672 29.04 23.75 29.91
N ALA A 673 29.42 25.02 30.06
CA ALA A 673 30.52 25.43 30.92
C ALA A 673 30.12 25.27 32.40
N LEU A 674 30.92 24.51 33.18
CA LEU A 674 30.88 24.53 34.64
C LEU A 674 32.30 24.61 35.23
N PRO A 675 32.47 25.27 36.39
CA PRO A 675 33.77 25.70 36.90
C PRO A 675 34.52 24.60 37.67
N ARG A 676 35.84 24.83 37.79
CA ARG A 676 36.85 24.01 38.49
C ARG A 676 36.46 23.63 39.93
N SER A 677 36.75 22.38 40.30
CA SER A 677 37.28 22.04 41.63
C SER A 677 38.21 20.83 41.54
N GLU A 678 39.43 21.02 42.05
CA GLU A 678 40.41 19.97 42.35
C GLU A 678 39.93 19.13 43.54
N ASP A 679 40.07 17.80 43.47
CA ASP A 679 40.81 16.95 44.42
C ASP A 679 40.39 15.46 44.36
N THR A 680 41.33 14.66 43.87
CA THR A 680 41.85 13.37 44.37
C THR A 680 40.99 12.53 45.35
N VAL A 681 40.75 11.25 45.00
CA VAL A 681 41.29 10.01 45.64
C VAL A 681 40.52 8.75 45.17
N ALA A 682 41.27 7.65 45.14
CA ALA A 682 41.09 6.37 44.47
C ALA A 682 40.28 5.27 45.23
N ILE A 683 39.78 4.31 44.44
CA ILE A 683 39.55 2.85 44.69
C ILE A 683 38.50 2.45 45.76
N VAL A 684 37.40 1.80 45.34
CA VAL A 684 37.18 0.32 45.28
C VAL A 684 36.19 0.03 44.16
#